data_AF-A0AAE5LRJ3-F1
#
_entry.id   AF-A0AAE5LRJ3-F1
#
_cell.length_a   1.000
_cell.length_b   1.000
_cell.length_c   1.000
_cell.angle_alpha   90.00
_cell.angle_beta   90.00
_cell.angle_gamma   90.00
#
_symmetry.space_group_name_H-M   'P 1'
#
loop_
_entity.id
_entity.type
_entity.pdbx_description
1 polymer ?
#
loop_
_entity_poly.entity_id
_entity_poly.type
_entity_poly.pdbx_seq_one_letter_code
_entity_poly.pdbx_strand_id
1 'polypeptide(L)'
;MNDLKLQVRKWNDTANYHYIQDYCTSIKLSNSFSQIAAELSFEVPYATLSASLLALNIEMGDLVTLFYKETQIFNGKVIDTNLKGKAQTLSVNCYDYTWWVCKSNITRNFSKISVRDALIDIYKSLGASYQIDSELGDNGNIIIDSHLVKNKPASKVLYAIYSEVTKAKSGVYYYMHTEGDGSTLTITEADKYYSGLTIQAPTSKNSADGNLIDYEISESMQNMITTIEFHKSNGEVYREVGKDGTISLSDDDMGRFGTIQENIEVDDDDTKAVKAQAEGNQKLNAQGKPSEDLEVICIGDIEYQVAHGVMVKIPGTNYYDKFMYIVSSEWSWTKNSKFDKEFKFISKLTLSPSKNQNLTDWTDIEEKQDSNSNKIGASSDLVNRIIAELKRHLGLAYKWGGHSPADGGMDCSGYIAYVYNQFASELEIKSGDGNLYPQTEIMMTEGKDVTSDFPDNLRTCDIVFPHKGHVQAYIGNGKVIHSPQTGDVVKISDLNRNKIAKVIRVVPDSAWKTESSSDGVDSDLASSNLIEFIKGWEQFVSPAEDDGYGNLTIGYGTTQKANPGAVAQGTCTEEEATKWLTEEVNKCAKAIKNALDKDNVSLPQNQFDCLLDIGYNNGTGDLIEGNTWKSIINGEDKNTIANHILSWNHANGSVSDGLTKRCAARVRMFFDGVYDSTH
;
A
#
# COMPACT_ATOMS: atom_id res chain seq x y z
N MET A 1 -0.54 -45.59 -0.82
CA MET A 1 0.80 -44.97 -1.00
C MET A 1 1.15 -44.61 -2.46
N ASN A 2 0.42 -45.07 -3.48
CA ASN A 2 0.91 -45.04 -4.88
C ASN A 2 0.70 -43.75 -5.66
N ASP A 3 -0.14 -42.84 -5.16
CA ASP A 3 -0.61 -41.72 -5.96
C ASP A 3 0.18 -40.42 -5.71
N LEU A 4 1.21 -40.41 -4.87
CA LEU A 4 2.01 -39.20 -4.65
C LEU A 4 3.50 -39.51 -4.79
N LYS A 5 4.20 -38.76 -5.63
CA LYS A 5 5.65 -38.85 -5.78
C LYS A 5 6.23 -37.44 -5.63
N LEU A 6 6.99 -37.21 -4.56
CA LEU A 6 7.70 -35.96 -4.33
C LEU A 6 9.18 -36.25 -4.51
N GLN A 7 9.82 -35.57 -5.45
CA GLN A 7 11.23 -35.76 -5.72
C GLN A 7 12.02 -34.47 -5.59
N VAL A 8 13.25 -34.60 -5.08
CA VAL A 8 14.23 -33.52 -4.99
C VAL A 8 15.42 -33.88 -5.86
N ARG A 9 15.90 -32.93 -6.64
CA ARG A 9 17.16 -33.02 -7.38
C ARG A 9 18.07 -31.88 -6.98
N LYS A 10 19.34 -32.20 -6.75
CA LYS A 10 20.31 -31.19 -6.36
C LYS A 10 20.53 -30.14 -7.42
N TRP A 11 20.67 -28.88 -7.02
CA TRP A 11 20.92 -27.78 -7.95
C TRP A 11 22.21 -27.97 -8.76
N ASN A 12 23.17 -28.74 -8.23
CA ASN A 12 24.45 -29.07 -8.86
C ASN A 12 24.55 -30.52 -9.40
N ASP A 13 23.48 -31.32 -9.33
CA ASP A 13 23.41 -32.68 -9.90
C ASP A 13 22.25 -32.76 -10.88
N THR A 14 22.54 -32.83 -12.17
CA THR A 14 21.51 -32.86 -13.21
C THR A 14 20.93 -34.26 -13.45
N ALA A 15 21.54 -35.32 -12.91
CA ALA A 15 21.24 -36.70 -13.26
C ALA A 15 20.37 -37.42 -12.22
N ASN A 16 20.50 -37.07 -10.94
CA ASN A 16 19.90 -37.87 -9.87
C ASN A 16 18.71 -37.17 -9.20
N TYR A 17 17.56 -37.83 -9.23
CA TYR A 17 16.37 -37.46 -8.45
C TYR A 17 16.23 -38.39 -7.26
N HIS A 18 15.90 -37.82 -6.11
CA HIS A 18 15.63 -38.55 -4.88
C HIS A 18 14.15 -38.43 -4.53
N TYR A 19 13.47 -39.57 -4.44
CA TYR A 19 12.09 -39.63 -3.95
C TYR A 19 12.07 -39.46 -2.44
N ILE A 20 11.28 -38.50 -1.96
CA ILE A 20 11.26 -38.10 -0.54
C ILE A 20 9.88 -38.14 0.10
N GLN A 21 8.82 -38.50 -0.66
CA GLN A 21 7.44 -38.49 -0.17
C GLN A 21 7.24 -39.33 1.10
N ASP A 22 7.95 -40.45 1.23
CA ASP A 22 7.78 -41.37 2.35
C ASP A 22 8.34 -40.79 3.65
N TYR A 23 9.33 -39.90 3.54
CA TYR A 23 9.88 -39.16 4.67
C TYR A 23 9.01 -37.99 5.09
N CYS A 24 8.10 -37.50 4.23
CA CYS A 24 7.29 -36.35 4.55
C CYS A 24 6.15 -36.70 5.55
N THR A 25 5.82 -35.75 6.42
CA THR A 25 4.68 -35.80 7.34
C THR A 25 3.51 -34.96 6.85
N SER A 26 3.80 -33.88 6.14
CA SER A 26 2.83 -33.09 5.39
C SER A 26 3.45 -32.63 4.08
N ILE A 27 2.64 -32.58 3.03
CA ILE A 27 2.94 -31.93 1.75
C ILE A 27 1.73 -31.06 1.42
N LYS A 28 1.96 -29.81 1.04
CA LYS A 28 0.92 -28.82 0.73
C LYS A 28 1.28 -28.10 -0.56
N LEU A 29 0.40 -28.12 -1.54
CA LEU A 29 0.52 -27.31 -2.75
C LEU A 29 -0.59 -26.27 -2.72
N SER A 30 -0.25 -24.99 -2.82
CA SER A 30 -1.21 -23.90 -2.72
C SER A 30 -1.06 -22.88 -3.84
N ASN A 31 -2.20 -22.33 -4.24
CA ASN A 31 -2.36 -21.32 -5.26
C ASN A 31 -3.51 -20.39 -4.87
N SER A 32 -3.44 -19.13 -5.30
CA SER A 32 -4.55 -18.20 -5.16
C SER A 32 -4.53 -17.13 -6.23
N PHE A 33 -5.67 -16.49 -6.42
CA PHE A 33 -5.79 -15.30 -7.24
C PHE A 33 -4.85 -14.16 -6.81
N SER A 34 -4.53 -14.07 -5.51
CA SER A 34 -3.59 -13.09 -4.96
C SER A 34 -2.10 -13.47 -5.09
N GLN A 35 -1.82 -14.69 -5.56
CA GLN A 35 -0.48 -15.27 -5.64
C GLN A 35 -0.26 -16.00 -6.98
N ILE A 36 0.47 -15.36 -7.89
CA ILE A 36 0.76 -15.92 -9.23
C ILE A 36 1.64 -17.17 -9.15
N ALA A 37 2.65 -17.17 -8.29
CA ALA A 37 3.60 -18.27 -8.16
C ALA A 37 3.07 -19.37 -7.21
N ALA A 38 2.98 -20.61 -7.69
CA ALA A 38 2.55 -21.72 -6.84
C ALA A 38 3.54 -21.98 -5.72
N GLU A 39 3.01 -22.28 -4.53
CA GLU A 39 3.80 -22.63 -3.35
C GLU A 39 3.60 -24.10 -2.99
N LEU A 40 4.70 -24.86 -2.98
CA LEU A 40 4.76 -26.19 -2.42
C LEU A 40 5.53 -26.15 -1.11
N SER A 41 4.90 -26.53 -0.01
CA SER A 41 5.57 -26.74 1.28
C SER A 41 5.49 -28.19 1.72
N PHE A 42 6.53 -28.68 2.39
CA PHE A 42 6.51 -30.00 2.98
C PHE A 42 7.35 -30.07 4.26
N GLU A 43 6.97 -30.99 5.16
CA GLU A 43 7.66 -31.21 6.43
C GLU A 43 8.25 -32.61 6.49
N VAL A 44 9.54 -32.68 6.79
CA VAL A 44 10.28 -33.94 6.99
C VAL A 44 10.70 -34.05 8.45
N PRO A 45 10.47 -35.17 9.14
CA PRO A 45 11.07 -35.41 10.44
C PRO A 45 12.59 -35.31 10.35
N TYR A 46 13.19 -34.62 11.31
CA TYR A 46 14.62 -34.46 11.42
C TYR A 46 15.11 -35.05 12.74
N ALA A 47 15.79 -36.19 12.67
CA ALA A 47 16.40 -36.82 13.84
C ALA A 47 17.92 -36.83 13.70
N THR A 48 18.62 -36.23 14.66
CA THR A 48 20.08 -36.08 14.69
C THR A 48 20.85 -37.41 14.74
N LEU A 49 20.18 -38.51 15.04
CA LEU A 49 20.77 -39.86 15.10
C LEU A 49 20.30 -40.79 13.97
N SER A 50 19.44 -40.30 13.06
CA SER A 50 18.96 -41.10 11.93
C SER A 50 19.86 -40.86 10.71
N ALA A 51 20.73 -41.82 10.41
CA ALA A 51 21.62 -41.76 9.25
C ALA A 51 20.86 -41.57 7.93
N SER A 52 19.66 -42.15 7.80
CA SER A 52 18.83 -42.03 6.60
C SER A 52 18.25 -40.62 6.41
N LEU A 53 17.91 -39.92 7.49
CA LEU A 53 17.33 -38.55 7.42
C LEU A 53 18.42 -37.48 7.27
N LEU A 54 19.60 -37.71 7.87
CA LEU A 54 20.79 -36.88 7.66
C LEU A 54 21.26 -36.89 6.20
N ALA A 55 21.02 -37.98 5.47
CA ALA A 55 21.44 -38.14 4.08
C ALA A 55 20.53 -37.41 3.06
N LEU A 56 19.33 -36.94 3.45
CA LEU A 56 18.40 -36.27 2.53
C LEU A 56 18.92 -34.90 2.06
N ASN A 57 19.78 -34.25 2.89
CA ASN A 57 20.38 -32.93 2.72
C ASN A 57 19.64 -32.05 1.69
N ILE A 58 18.57 -31.35 2.07
CA ILE A 58 17.84 -30.46 1.16
C ILE A 58 18.42 -29.05 1.28
N GLU A 59 18.79 -28.44 0.16
CA GLU A 59 19.47 -27.14 0.11
C GLU A 59 18.66 -26.11 -0.68
N MET A 60 18.94 -24.83 -0.43
CA MET A 60 18.34 -23.74 -1.19
C MET A 60 18.66 -23.88 -2.67
N GLY A 61 17.66 -23.68 -3.52
CA GLY A 61 17.79 -23.79 -4.97
C GLY A 61 17.71 -25.22 -5.53
N ASP A 62 17.65 -26.25 -4.69
CA ASP A 62 17.36 -27.62 -5.13
C ASP A 62 16.02 -27.65 -5.88
N LEU A 63 15.97 -28.46 -6.95
CA LEU A 63 14.76 -28.64 -7.75
C LEU A 63 13.80 -29.58 -7.01
N VAL A 64 12.53 -29.21 -6.95
CA VAL A 64 11.46 -30.01 -6.36
C VAL A 64 10.36 -30.21 -7.38
N THR A 65 9.96 -31.47 -7.55
CA THR A 65 8.86 -31.84 -8.45
C THR A 65 7.85 -32.69 -7.68
N LEU A 66 6.56 -32.38 -7.84
CA LEU A 66 5.47 -33.15 -7.27
C LEU A 66 4.64 -33.77 -8.39
N PHE A 67 4.37 -35.07 -8.25
CA PHE A 67 3.42 -35.79 -9.09
C PHE A 67 2.28 -36.30 -8.23
N TYR A 68 1.06 -36.16 -8.75
CA TYR A 68 -0.10 -36.89 -8.29
C TYR A 68 -0.50 -37.92 -9.34
N LYS A 69 -0.47 -39.20 -8.95
CA LYS A 69 -0.52 -40.37 -9.83
C LYS A 69 0.63 -40.31 -10.85
N GLU A 70 0.30 -40.11 -12.11
CA GLU A 70 1.27 -39.95 -13.20
C GLU A 70 1.31 -38.52 -13.76
N THR A 71 0.54 -37.60 -13.18
CA THR A 71 0.48 -36.19 -13.60
C THR A 71 1.44 -35.37 -12.77
N GLN A 72 2.33 -34.62 -13.43
CA GLN A 72 3.17 -33.63 -12.77
C GLN A 72 2.32 -32.40 -12.44
N ILE A 73 2.25 -32.03 -11.17
CA ILE A 73 1.39 -30.94 -10.68
C ILE A 73 2.17 -29.77 -10.08
N PHE A 74 3.49 -29.91 -9.92
CA PHE A 74 4.36 -28.82 -9.49
C PHE A 74 5.79 -29.05 -9.95
N ASN A 75 6.46 -27.97 -10.36
CA ASN A 75 7.89 -27.93 -10.64
C ASN A 75 8.48 -26.60 -10.19
N GLY A 76 9.38 -26.65 -9.22
CA GLY A 76 9.89 -25.44 -8.59
C GLY A 76 11.20 -25.66 -7.86
N LYS A 77 11.62 -24.64 -7.11
CA LYS A 77 12.87 -24.68 -6.34
C LYS A 77 12.61 -24.45 -4.87
N VAL A 78 13.47 -25.04 -4.04
CA VAL A 78 13.53 -24.74 -2.60
C VAL A 78 13.94 -23.28 -2.43
N ILE A 79 13.11 -22.51 -1.72
CA ILE A 79 13.33 -21.09 -1.41
C ILE A 79 13.65 -20.88 0.06
N ASP A 80 12.95 -21.59 0.96
CA ASP A 80 13.17 -21.49 2.40
C ASP A 80 13.26 -22.87 3.04
N THR A 81 14.11 -23.00 4.07
CA THR A 81 14.12 -24.15 4.97
C THR A 81 14.10 -23.66 6.41
N ASN A 82 13.37 -24.37 7.26
CA ASN A 82 13.29 -24.08 8.67
C ASN A 82 13.50 -25.36 9.48
N LEU A 83 14.64 -25.45 10.16
CA LEU A 83 15.01 -26.60 10.97
C LEU A 83 14.69 -26.36 12.45
N LYS A 84 13.72 -27.11 12.98
CA LYS A 84 13.25 -27.00 14.37
C LYS A 84 13.80 -28.13 15.23
N GLY A 85 14.83 -27.85 16.03
CA GLY A 85 15.50 -28.85 16.87
C GLY A 85 14.61 -29.51 17.94
N LYS A 86 13.71 -28.75 18.58
CA LYS A 86 12.76 -29.30 19.59
C LYS A 86 11.67 -30.16 18.95
N ALA A 87 11.11 -29.70 17.82
CA ALA A 87 10.09 -30.44 17.09
C ALA A 87 10.66 -31.62 16.30
N GLN A 88 11.98 -31.61 16.05
CA GLN A 88 12.67 -32.57 15.21
C GLN A 88 12.02 -32.60 13.82
N THR A 89 11.92 -31.42 13.19
CA THR A 89 11.26 -31.24 11.89
C THR A 89 12.06 -30.26 11.05
N LEU A 90 12.22 -30.57 9.77
CA LEU A 90 12.65 -29.67 8.71
C LEU A 90 11.40 -29.30 7.89
N SER A 91 10.99 -28.04 7.94
CA SER A 91 9.97 -27.49 7.04
C SER A 91 10.68 -26.90 5.81
N VAL A 92 10.18 -27.18 4.62
CA VAL A 92 10.75 -26.72 3.35
C VAL A 92 9.65 -26.03 2.55
N ASN A 93 9.90 -24.79 2.11
CA ASN A 93 9.02 -24.07 1.21
C ASN A 93 9.69 -23.91 -0.14
N CYS A 94 8.92 -24.20 -1.19
CA CYS A 94 9.34 -24.18 -2.57
C CYS A 94 8.34 -23.35 -3.36
N TYR A 95 8.83 -22.68 -4.39
CA TYR A 95 7.96 -22.01 -5.34
C TYR A 95 8.31 -22.40 -6.76
N ASP A 96 7.33 -22.30 -7.65
CA ASP A 96 7.56 -22.45 -9.09
C ASP A 96 8.51 -21.38 -9.65
N TYR A 97 8.82 -21.48 -10.94
CA TYR A 97 9.74 -20.56 -11.59
C TYR A 97 9.20 -19.13 -11.72
N THR A 98 7.89 -18.93 -11.58
CA THR A 98 7.26 -17.61 -11.61
C THR A 98 7.58 -16.80 -10.35
N TRP A 99 8.03 -17.43 -9.27
CA TRP A 99 8.49 -16.72 -8.07
C TRP A 99 9.60 -15.70 -8.35
N TRP A 100 10.61 -16.07 -9.14
CA TRP A 100 11.72 -15.18 -9.50
C TRP A 100 11.24 -13.98 -10.29
N VAL A 101 10.26 -14.19 -11.17
CA VAL A 101 9.59 -13.12 -11.89
C VAL A 101 8.90 -12.20 -10.89
N CYS A 102 8.04 -12.74 -10.04
CA CYS A 102 7.25 -11.97 -9.08
C CYS A 102 8.09 -11.19 -8.05
N LYS A 103 9.27 -11.69 -7.68
CA LYS A 103 10.22 -11.05 -6.76
C LYS A 103 11.09 -9.99 -7.41
N SER A 104 11.25 -10.01 -8.72
CA SER A 104 12.12 -9.07 -9.42
C SER A 104 11.43 -7.73 -9.62
N ASN A 105 12.17 -6.64 -9.42
CA ASN A 105 11.73 -5.34 -9.91
C ASN A 105 12.13 -5.18 -11.38
N ILE A 106 11.26 -4.55 -12.17
CA ILE A 106 11.50 -4.30 -13.59
C ILE A 106 11.36 -2.83 -13.95
N THR A 107 12.14 -2.42 -14.94
CA THR A 107 12.01 -1.15 -15.65
C THR A 107 11.79 -1.46 -17.12
N ARG A 108 10.59 -1.17 -17.63
CA ARG A 108 10.14 -1.55 -18.98
C ARG A 108 9.15 -0.55 -19.53
N ASN A 109 9.19 -0.36 -20.84
CA ASN A 109 8.22 0.44 -21.57
C ASN A 109 7.29 -0.50 -22.33
N PHE A 110 6.00 -0.51 -21.96
CA PHE A 110 4.93 -1.29 -22.58
C PHE A 110 4.10 -0.44 -23.54
N SER A 111 4.75 0.41 -24.34
CA SER A 111 4.05 1.22 -25.33
C SER A 111 3.82 0.45 -26.62
N LYS A 112 2.55 0.37 -27.02
CA LYS A 112 2.09 -0.24 -28.28
C LYS A 112 2.57 -1.68 -28.48
N ILE A 113 2.57 -2.43 -27.39
CA ILE A 113 2.93 -3.86 -27.35
C ILE A 113 1.67 -4.69 -27.06
N SER A 114 1.56 -5.89 -27.64
CA SER A 114 0.44 -6.77 -27.32
C SER A 114 0.57 -7.33 -25.90
N VAL A 115 -0.54 -7.70 -25.27
CA VAL A 115 -0.56 -8.39 -23.97
C VAL A 115 0.37 -9.61 -23.99
N ARG A 116 0.29 -10.44 -25.04
CA ARG A 116 1.13 -11.63 -25.17
C ARG A 116 2.61 -11.27 -25.23
N ASP A 117 2.99 -10.29 -26.06
CA ASP A 117 4.38 -9.90 -26.22
C ASP A 117 4.95 -9.24 -24.96
N ALA A 118 4.13 -8.49 -24.20
CA ALA A 118 4.52 -7.92 -22.92
C ALA A 118 4.84 -9.00 -21.88
N LEU A 119 4.02 -10.04 -21.79
CA LEU A 119 4.27 -11.18 -20.91
C LEU A 119 5.53 -11.93 -21.32
N ILE A 120 5.70 -12.19 -22.62
CA ILE A 120 6.91 -12.83 -23.16
C ILE A 120 8.15 -11.99 -22.82
N ASP A 121 8.11 -10.67 -22.98
CA ASP A 121 9.24 -9.78 -22.67
C ASP A 121 9.65 -9.87 -21.20
N ILE A 122 8.68 -9.79 -20.27
CA ILE A 122 8.96 -9.86 -18.83
C ILE A 122 9.64 -11.19 -18.50
N TYR A 123 9.02 -12.31 -18.86
CA TYR A 123 9.53 -13.65 -18.53
C TYR A 123 10.88 -13.93 -19.18
N LYS A 124 11.01 -13.64 -20.48
CA LYS A 124 12.25 -13.83 -21.23
C LYS A 124 13.39 -13.01 -20.64
N SER A 125 13.12 -11.76 -20.26
CA SER A 125 14.16 -10.88 -19.73
C SER A 125 14.66 -11.25 -18.34
N LEU A 126 13.86 -12.00 -17.58
CA LEU A 126 14.23 -12.55 -16.28
C LEU A 126 14.71 -14.01 -16.36
N GLY A 127 14.86 -14.56 -17.58
CA GLY A 127 15.33 -15.92 -17.81
C GLY A 127 14.35 -17.00 -17.37
N ALA A 128 13.07 -16.66 -17.20
CA ALA A 128 12.00 -17.61 -16.90
C ALA A 128 11.43 -18.22 -18.20
N SER A 129 10.81 -19.39 -18.10
CA SER A 129 10.12 -20.00 -19.24
C SER A 129 8.95 -19.12 -19.67
N TYR A 130 8.82 -18.87 -20.97
CA TYR A 130 7.92 -17.85 -21.53
C TYR A 130 6.90 -18.45 -22.51
N GLN A 131 6.70 -19.77 -22.51
CA GLN A 131 5.60 -20.34 -23.31
C GLN A 131 4.30 -19.80 -22.73
N ILE A 132 3.64 -18.91 -23.46
CA ILE A 132 2.33 -18.38 -23.10
C ILE A 132 1.30 -19.28 -23.77
N ASP A 133 0.39 -19.84 -22.99
CA ASP A 133 -0.62 -20.74 -23.51
C ASP A 133 -1.50 -20.09 -24.61
N SER A 134 -1.88 -20.94 -25.55
CA SER A 134 -2.87 -20.71 -26.60
C SER A 134 -4.24 -20.26 -26.08
N GLU A 135 -4.62 -20.57 -24.83
CA GLU A 135 -5.90 -20.16 -24.24
C GLU A 135 -6.11 -18.65 -24.19
N LEU A 136 -5.01 -17.88 -24.12
CA LEU A 136 -5.08 -16.43 -24.22
C LEU A 136 -5.66 -15.96 -25.58
N GLY A 137 -5.60 -16.81 -26.62
CA GLY A 137 -6.32 -16.63 -27.89
C GLY A 137 -6.14 -15.24 -28.51
N ASP A 138 -7.24 -14.66 -29.00
CA ASP A 138 -7.25 -13.31 -29.56
C ASP A 138 -7.05 -12.23 -28.49
N ASN A 139 -7.33 -12.52 -27.23
CA ASN A 139 -7.13 -11.58 -26.13
C ASN A 139 -5.65 -11.23 -25.93
N GLY A 140 -4.74 -12.13 -26.31
CA GLY A 140 -3.31 -11.87 -26.30
C GLY A 140 -2.87 -10.81 -27.31
N ASN A 141 -3.72 -10.48 -28.30
CA ASN A 141 -3.45 -9.48 -29.32
C ASN A 141 -3.93 -8.07 -28.91
N ILE A 142 -4.57 -7.92 -27.74
CA ILE A 142 -4.94 -6.61 -27.20
C ILE A 142 -3.67 -5.77 -27.05
N ILE A 143 -3.70 -4.55 -27.58
CA ILE A 143 -2.56 -3.63 -27.57
C ILE A 143 -2.60 -2.81 -26.29
N ILE A 144 -1.52 -2.85 -25.52
CA ILE A 144 -1.25 -1.98 -24.39
C ILE A 144 -0.82 -0.62 -24.96
N ASP A 145 -1.48 0.46 -24.52
CA ASP A 145 -1.32 1.77 -25.15
C ASP A 145 0.05 2.39 -24.95
N SER A 146 0.31 2.96 -23.76
CA SER A 146 1.61 3.54 -23.43
C SER A 146 1.80 3.55 -21.94
N HIS A 147 2.64 2.63 -21.46
CA HIS A 147 2.95 2.54 -20.04
C HIS A 147 4.45 2.40 -19.77
N LEU A 148 5.01 3.29 -18.94
CA LEU A 148 6.41 3.23 -18.52
C LEU A 148 6.50 2.84 -17.05
N VAL A 149 6.99 1.64 -16.82
CA VAL A 149 7.24 1.12 -15.48
C VAL A 149 8.70 1.32 -15.12
N LYS A 150 8.97 1.88 -13.94
CA LYS A 150 10.33 2.07 -13.40
C LYS A 150 10.45 1.43 -12.02
N ASN A 151 11.37 0.47 -11.90
CA ASN A 151 11.72 -0.20 -10.65
C ASN A 151 10.50 -0.68 -9.84
N LYS A 152 9.53 -1.31 -10.50
CA LYS A 152 8.34 -1.87 -9.82
C LYS A 152 8.39 -3.39 -9.78
N PRO A 153 7.82 -4.03 -8.75
CA PRO A 153 7.71 -5.48 -8.70
C PRO A 153 7.00 -6.01 -9.95
N ALA A 154 7.60 -6.96 -10.66
CA ALA A 154 7.02 -7.51 -11.88
C ALA A 154 5.66 -8.16 -11.60
N SER A 155 5.44 -8.70 -10.40
CA SER A 155 4.13 -9.19 -9.94
C SER A 155 3.01 -8.15 -10.10
N LYS A 156 3.27 -6.89 -9.74
CA LYS A 156 2.31 -5.79 -9.91
C LYS A 156 2.08 -5.43 -11.37
N VAL A 157 3.13 -5.51 -12.19
CA VAL A 157 3.06 -5.25 -13.64
C VAL A 157 2.28 -6.33 -14.38
N LEU A 158 2.52 -7.60 -14.04
CA LEU A 158 1.73 -8.73 -14.53
C LEU A 158 0.25 -8.54 -14.16
N TYR A 159 -0.01 -8.02 -12.95
CA TYR A 159 -1.36 -7.66 -12.54
C TYR A 159 -1.98 -6.54 -13.42
N ALA A 160 -1.25 -5.49 -13.75
CA ALA A 160 -1.75 -4.46 -14.67
C ALA A 160 -1.99 -4.98 -16.10
N ILE A 161 -1.11 -5.84 -16.61
CA ILE A 161 -1.25 -6.42 -17.96
C ILE A 161 -2.53 -7.25 -18.09
N TYR A 162 -2.90 -8.09 -17.10
CA TYR A 162 -4.16 -8.85 -17.20
C TYR A 162 -5.41 -7.97 -17.05
N SER A 163 -5.29 -6.84 -16.34
CA SER A 163 -6.41 -5.90 -16.18
C SER A 163 -6.89 -5.39 -17.55
N GLU A 164 -5.98 -5.22 -18.52
CA GLU A 164 -6.32 -4.82 -19.90
C GLU A 164 -7.24 -5.83 -20.59
N VAL A 165 -6.95 -7.12 -20.42
CA VAL A 165 -7.78 -8.18 -20.98
C VAL A 165 -9.17 -8.18 -20.32
N THR A 166 -9.20 -8.00 -19.00
CA THR A 166 -10.44 -8.00 -18.22
C THR A 166 -11.35 -6.83 -18.60
N LYS A 167 -10.78 -5.63 -18.74
CA LYS A 167 -11.48 -4.40 -19.14
C LYS A 167 -12.04 -4.51 -20.56
N ALA A 168 -11.27 -5.06 -21.50
CA ALA A 168 -11.69 -5.16 -22.91
C ALA A 168 -12.92 -6.05 -23.15
N LYS A 169 -13.23 -6.98 -22.23
CA LYS A 169 -14.32 -7.97 -22.40
C LYS A 169 -15.46 -7.84 -21.40
N SER A 170 -15.42 -6.85 -20.49
CA SER A 170 -16.44 -6.58 -19.47
C SER A 170 -16.86 -7.83 -18.67
N GLY A 171 -16.15 -8.11 -17.58
CA GLY A 171 -16.54 -9.15 -16.60
C GLY A 171 -15.92 -10.53 -16.81
N VAL A 172 -14.91 -10.65 -17.68
CA VAL A 172 -14.11 -11.88 -17.84
C VAL A 172 -12.81 -11.73 -17.06
N TYR A 173 -12.62 -12.57 -16.03
CA TYR A 173 -11.44 -12.54 -15.15
C TYR A 173 -10.48 -13.65 -15.55
N TYR A 174 -9.19 -13.48 -15.24
CA TYR A 174 -8.16 -14.46 -15.58
C TYR A 174 -7.28 -14.80 -14.39
N TYR A 175 -6.79 -16.04 -14.38
CA TYR A 175 -5.81 -16.55 -13.44
C TYR A 175 -4.52 -16.91 -14.18
N MET A 176 -3.41 -16.29 -13.78
CA MET A 176 -2.10 -16.61 -14.31
C MET A 176 -1.44 -17.64 -13.40
N HIS A 177 -0.99 -18.75 -13.98
CA HIS A 177 -0.30 -19.81 -13.26
C HIS A 177 0.70 -20.53 -14.16
N THR A 178 1.62 -21.24 -13.54
CA THR A 178 2.55 -22.08 -14.27
C THR A 178 2.01 -23.51 -14.27
N GLU A 179 1.97 -24.14 -15.43
CA GLU A 179 1.60 -25.56 -15.55
C GLU A 179 2.50 -26.42 -14.66
N GLY A 180 1.99 -27.58 -14.24
CA GLY A 180 2.70 -28.47 -13.31
C GLY A 180 4.05 -28.95 -13.84
N ASP A 181 4.28 -28.91 -15.15
CA ASP A 181 5.57 -29.23 -15.77
C ASP A 181 6.63 -28.12 -15.61
N GLY A 182 6.22 -26.91 -15.21
CA GLY A 182 7.05 -25.73 -15.06
C GLY A 182 7.46 -25.06 -16.37
N SER A 183 6.94 -25.53 -17.52
CA SER A 183 7.38 -25.11 -18.86
C SER A 183 6.52 -24.01 -19.45
N THR A 184 5.25 -23.94 -19.05
CA THR A 184 4.24 -23.07 -19.68
C THR A 184 3.59 -22.17 -18.64
N LEU A 185 3.55 -20.88 -18.94
CA LEU A 185 2.73 -19.89 -18.26
C LEU A 185 1.35 -19.89 -18.91
N THR A 186 0.35 -20.26 -18.13
CA THR A 186 -1.03 -20.35 -18.56
C THR A 186 -1.83 -19.20 -17.98
N ILE A 187 -2.79 -18.72 -18.77
CA ILE A 187 -3.72 -17.68 -18.38
C ILE A 187 -5.12 -18.24 -18.58
N THR A 188 -5.71 -18.73 -17.50
CA THR A 188 -6.99 -19.41 -17.51
C THR A 188 -8.10 -18.40 -17.27
N GLU A 189 -9.11 -18.39 -18.15
CA GLU A 189 -10.35 -17.64 -17.93
C GLU A 189 -11.12 -18.22 -16.74
N ALA A 190 -11.48 -17.37 -15.79
CA ALA A 190 -12.21 -17.76 -14.60
C ALA A 190 -13.66 -18.13 -14.94
N ASP A 191 -14.02 -19.36 -14.60
CA ASP A 191 -15.26 -20.10 -14.92
C ASP A 191 -15.33 -20.87 -16.23
N LYS A 192 -14.31 -20.76 -17.08
CA LYS A 192 -14.24 -21.53 -18.32
C LYS A 192 -14.31 -23.04 -18.06
N TYR A 193 -13.72 -23.47 -16.95
CA TYR A 193 -13.68 -24.86 -16.53
C TYR A 193 -14.47 -25.08 -15.25
N TYR A 194 -15.14 -26.23 -15.21
CA TYR A 194 -15.82 -26.74 -14.04
C TYR A 194 -15.02 -27.91 -13.49
N SER A 195 -14.81 -27.94 -12.17
CA SER A 195 -14.10 -29.04 -11.49
C SER A 195 -14.71 -30.42 -11.71
N GLY A 196 -15.95 -30.50 -12.21
CA GLY A 196 -16.69 -31.77 -12.30
C GLY A 196 -17.24 -32.24 -10.94
N LEU A 197 -16.94 -31.53 -9.85
CA LEU A 197 -17.17 -31.95 -8.48
C LEU A 197 -18.24 -31.10 -7.79
N THR A 198 -18.94 -31.72 -6.85
CA THR A 198 -19.85 -31.02 -5.93
C THR A 198 -19.31 -31.15 -4.52
N ILE A 199 -19.17 -30.04 -3.81
CA ILE A 199 -18.81 -29.99 -2.39
C ILE A 199 -20.12 -30.05 -1.60
N GLN A 200 -20.36 -31.16 -0.93
CA GLN A 200 -21.62 -31.40 -0.23
C GLN A 200 -21.40 -32.01 1.15
N ALA A 201 -22.20 -31.52 2.12
CA ALA A 201 -22.38 -32.19 3.39
C ALA A 201 -23.03 -33.57 3.17
N PRO A 202 -22.79 -34.56 4.05
CA PRO A 202 -23.45 -35.86 3.94
C PRO A 202 -24.97 -35.70 4.08
N THR A 203 -25.74 -36.45 3.28
CA THR A 203 -27.21 -36.33 3.22
C THR A 203 -27.88 -36.68 4.55
N SER A 204 -27.20 -37.46 5.39
CA SER A 204 -27.60 -37.73 6.77
C SER A 204 -26.37 -38.02 7.63
N LYS A 205 -26.52 -38.00 8.97
CA LYS A 205 -25.45 -38.33 9.92
C LYS A 205 -24.80 -39.70 9.70
N ASN A 206 -25.48 -40.61 9.00
CA ASN A 206 -25.02 -41.98 8.76
C ASN A 206 -24.69 -42.24 7.27
N SER A 207 -24.69 -41.21 6.43
CA SER A 207 -24.37 -41.34 5.00
C SER A 207 -22.90 -40.97 4.76
N ALA A 208 -22.23 -41.74 3.91
CA ALA A 208 -20.87 -41.49 3.46
C ALA A 208 -20.82 -40.84 2.06
N ASP A 209 -21.92 -40.18 1.66
CA ASP A 209 -22.09 -39.55 0.35
C ASP A 209 -21.62 -38.08 0.29
N GLY A 210 -21.16 -37.52 1.41
CA GLY A 210 -20.58 -36.19 1.50
C GLY A 210 -19.07 -36.19 1.36
N ASN A 211 -18.52 -35.12 0.78
CA ASN A 211 -17.08 -34.85 0.71
C ASN A 211 -16.67 -33.61 1.49
N LEU A 212 -17.62 -32.82 2.01
CA LEU A 212 -17.33 -31.70 2.91
C LEU A 212 -16.89 -32.21 4.29
N ILE A 213 -15.79 -31.68 4.81
CA ILE A 213 -15.21 -32.00 6.12
C ILE A 213 -15.50 -30.88 7.11
N ASP A 214 -15.25 -29.63 6.71
CA ASP A 214 -15.45 -28.44 7.54
C ASP A 214 -15.75 -27.21 6.68
N TYR A 215 -16.35 -26.17 7.25
CA TYR A 215 -16.55 -24.89 6.56
C TYR A 215 -16.62 -23.71 7.54
N GLU A 216 -16.20 -22.55 7.04
CA GLU A 216 -16.27 -21.27 7.74
C GLU A 216 -16.86 -20.21 6.79
N ILE A 217 -17.82 -19.43 7.27
CA ILE A 217 -18.45 -18.34 6.53
C ILE A 217 -18.05 -17.03 7.21
N SER A 218 -17.40 -16.15 6.46
CA SER A 218 -16.96 -14.84 6.93
C SER A 218 -17.66 -13.73 6.16
N GLU A 219 -18.32 -12.82 6.87
CA GLU A 219 -19.00 -11.65 6.30
C GLU A 219 -18.38 -10.36 6.84
N SER A 220 -18.15 -9.35 5.98
CA SER A 220 -17.57 -8.07 6.39
C SER A 220 -18.07 -6.89 5.55
N MET A 221 -18.30 -5.75 6.20
CA MET A 221 -18.59 -4.47 5.54
C MET A 221 -17.34 -3.58 5.39
N GLN A 222 -16.16 -4.06 5.78
CA GLN A 222 -14.99 -3.20 5.95
C GLN A 222 -14.53 -2.52 4.65
N ASN A 223 -14.78 -3.15 3.51
CA ASN A 223 -14.46 -2.62 2.18
C ASN A 223 -15.73 -2.28 1.37
N MET A 224 -16.88 -2.15 2.02
CA MET A 224 -18.15 -1.88 1.35
C MET A 224 -18.23 -0.42 0.90
N ILE A 225 -18.72 -0.18 -0.31
CA ILE A 225 -19.01 1.15 -0.86
C ILE A 225 -20.47 1.15 -1.28
N THR A 226 -21.25 2.11 -0.81
CA THR A 226 -22.68 2.22 -1.18
C THR A 226 -22.94 3.36 -2.16
N THR A 227 -21.99 4.27 -2.33
CA THR A 227 -22.18 5.48 -3.13
C THR A 227 -20.86 5.89 -3.79
N ILE A 228 -20.93 6.27 -5.07
CA ILE A 228 -19.82 6.88 -5.78
C ILE A 228 -20.22 8.26 -6.28
N GLU A 229 -19.42 9.26 -5.95
CA GLU A 229 -19.58 10.64 -6.41
C GLU A 229 -18.52 10.91 -7.49
N PHE A 230 -18.97 11.23 -8.69
CA PHE A 230 -18.12 11.65 -9.81
C PHE A 230 -18.01 13.16 -9.83
N HIS A 231 -16.79 13.68 -9.77
CA HIS A 231 -16.51 15.10 -9.80
C HIS A 231 -15.72 15.46 -11.04
N LYS A 232 -16.00 16.61 -11.65
CA LYS A 232 -15.04 17.19 -12.60
C LYS A 232 -13.81 17.67 -11.85
N SER A 233 -12.76 17.98 -12.59
CA SER A 233 -11.52 18.59 -12.09
C SER A 233 -11.74 19.87 -11.26
N ASN A 234 -12.83 20.59 -11.52
CA ASN A 234 -13.25 21.78 -10.78
C ASN A 234 -14.00 21.49 -9.46
N GLY A 235 -14.12 20.22 -9.06
CA GLY A 235 -14.83 19.76 -7.85
C GLY A 235 -16.35 19.71 -7.99
N GLU A 236 -16.93 20.15 -9.11
CA GLU A 236 -18.37 20.08 -9.39
C GLU A 236 -18.80 18.61 -9.46
N VAL A 237 -19.83 18.26 -8.68
CA VAL A 237 -20.47 16.95 -8.77
C VAL A 237 -21.11 16.84 -10.15
N TYR A 238 -20.51 15.99 -10.97
CA TYR A 238 -20.99 15.67 -12.30
C TYR A 238 -22.12 14.65 -12.24
N ARG A 239 -21.96 13.63 -11.38
CA ARG A 239 -22.90 12.51 -11.24
C ARG A 239 -22.70 11.81 -9.91
N GLU A 240 -23.78 11.30 -9.33
CA GLU A 240 -23.74 10.38 -8.19
C GLU A 240 -24.38 9.05 -8.60
N VAL A 241 -23.87 7.91 -8.12
CA VAL A 241 -24.46 6.59 -8.36
C VAL A 241 -24.57 5.78 -7.07
N GLY A 242 -25.62 4.97 -6.98
CA GLY A 242 -25.92 4.10 -5.83
C GLY A 242 -27.08 4.62 -5.00
N LYS A 243 -26.96 5.83 -4.45
CA LYS A 243 -28.03 6.51 -3.70
C LYS A 243 -29.22 6.93 -4.58
N ASP A 244 -28.97 7.14 -5.87
CA ASP A 244 -29.98 7.46 -6.87
C ASP A 244 -30.76 6.23 -7.37
N GLY A 245 -30.45 5.04 -6.82
CA GLY A 245 -31.09 3.77 -7.18
C GLY A 245 -30.62 3.19 -8.52
N THR A 246 -29.58 3.75 -9.15
CA THR A 246 -29.10 3.26 -10.46
C THR A 246 -28.30 1.96 -10.39
N ILE A 247 -27.71 1.61 -9.24
CA ILE A 247 -26.87 0.43 -9.06
C ILE A 247 -27.21 -0.29 -7.74
N SER A 248 -27.84 -1.46 -7.89
CA SER A 248 -27.88 -2.66 -7.02
C SER A 248 -28.25 -2.59 -5.53
N LEU A 249 -28.40 -1.42 -4.90
CA LEU A 249 -28.81 -1.31 -3.49
C LEU A 249 -30.26 -0.83 -3.35
N SER A 250 -31.05 -1.56 -2.57
CA SER A 250 -32.42 -1.17 -2.24
C SER A 250 -32.44 -0.05 -1.20
N ASP A 251 -33.54 0.70 -1.10
CA ASP A 251 -33.73 1.69 -0.02
C ASP A 251 -33.58 1.05 1.38
N ASP A 252 -34.00 -0.21 1.51
CA ASP A 252 -33.84 -0.98 2.75
C ASP A 252 -32.38 -1.29 3.04
N ASP A 253 -31.59 -1.67 2.04
CA ASP A 253 -30.14 -1.90 2.18
C ASP A 253 -29.40 -0.60 2.51
N MET A 254 -29.79 0.52 1.87
CA MET A 254 -29.25 1.84 2.18
C MET A 254 -29.58 2.26 3.62
N GLY A 255 -30.80 1.97 4.10
CA GLY A 255 -31.19 2.19 5.49
C GLY A 255 -30.44 1.28 6.48
N ARG A 256 -30.09 0.07 6.05
CA ARG A 256 -29.39 -0.92 6.87
C ARG A 256 -27.88 -0.65 6.99
N PHE A 257 -27.23 -0.27 5.90
CA PHE A 257 -25.76 -0.14 5.84
C PHE A 257 -25.28 1.32 5.95
N GLY A 258 -26.15 2.30 5.66
CA GLY A 258 -25.79 3.72 5.62
C GLY A 258 -25.06 4.11 4.34
N THR A 259 -24.66 5.37 4.26
CA THR A 259 -23.88 5.90 3.12
C THR A 259 -22.38 5.76 3.39
N ILE A 260 -21.71 4.95 2.57
CA ILE A 260 -20.26 4.79 2.51
C ILE A 260 -19.80 5.22 1.12
N GLN A 261 -19.13 6.37 1.03
CA GLN A 261 -18.88 7.09 -0.23
C GLN A 261 -17.41 7.00 -0.69
N GLU A 262 -17.20 6.81 -1.99
CA GLU A 262 -15.93 7.00 -2.69
C GLU A 262 -16.06 8.07 -3.78
N ASN A 263 -15.04 8.91 -3.97
CA ASN A 263 -15.04 10.00 -4.95
C ASN A 263 -14.12 9.66 -6.14
N ILE A 264 -14.60 9.89 -7.37
CA ILE A 264 -13.84 9.67 -8.61
C ILE A 264 -13.83 10.95 -9.44
N GLU A 265 -12.64 11.43 -9.78
CA GLU A 265 -12.49 12.56 -10.70
C GLU A 265 -12.69 12.11 -12.16
N VAL A 266 -13.44 12.89 -12.94
CA VAL A 266 -13.65 12.69 -14.38
C VAL A 266 -12.96 13.82 -15.16
N ASP A 267 -12.22 13.43 -16.21
CA ASP A 267 -11.61 14.36 -17.16
C ASP A 267 -12.73 15.05 -17.99
N ASP A 268 -12.49 16.30 -18.41
CA ASP A 268 -13.44 17.07 -19.24
C ASP A 268 -13.57 16.50 -20.67
N ASP A 269 -12.69 15.56 -21.06
CA ASP A 269 -12.83 14.74 -22.26
C ASP A 269 -13.91 13.65 -22.06
N ASP A 270 -15.02 13.78 -22.79
CA ASP A 270 -16.16 12.85 -22.80
C ASP A 270 -15.75 11.37 -22.89
N THR A 271 -14.66 11.03 -23.59
CA THR A 271 -14.21 9.64 -23.76
C THR A 271 -13.60 9.08 -22.46
N LYS A 272 -12.87 9.91 -21.73
CA LYS A 272 -12.23 9.54 -20.46
C LYS A 272 -13.23 9.60 -19.29
N ALA A 273 -14.19 10.52 -19.34
CA ALA A 273 -15.32 10.56 -18.41
C ALA A 273 -16.13 9.24 -18.45
N VAL A 274 -16.37 8.68 -19.65
CA VAL A 274 -17.03 7.37 -19.80
C VAL A 274 -16.22 6.23 -19.16
N LYS A 275 -14.89 6.26 -19.28
CA LYS A 275 -14.01 5.25 -18.68
C LYS A 275 -14.05 5.31 -17.14
N ALA A 276 -13.85 6.49 -16.56
CA ALA A 276 -13.91 6.70 -15.11
C ALA A 276 -15.29 6.31 -14.53
N GLN A 277 -16.37 6.62 -15.26
CA GLN A 277 -17.71 6.16 -14.89
C GLN A 277 -17.86 4.64 -14.92
N ALA A 278 -17.32 3.97 -15.94
CA ALA A 278 -17.36 2.52 -16.03
C ALA A 278 -16.60 1.87 -14.86
N GLU A 279 -15.42 2.41 -14.51
CA GLU A 279 -14.60 1.96 -13.38
C GLU A 279 -15.33 2.16 -12.03
N GLY A 280 -15.93 3.33 -11.81
CA GLY A 280 -16.75 3.58 -10.62
C GLY A 280 -17.93 2.62 -10.53
N ASN A 281 -18.70 2.46 -11.60
CA ASN A 281 -19.83 1.51 -11.60
C ASN A 281 -19.36 0.06 -11.33
N GLN A 282 -18.17 -0.33 -11.81
CA GLN A 282 -17.59 -1.62 -11.52
C GLN A 282 -17.22 -1.76 -10.04
N LYS A 283 -16.61 -0.74 -9.42
CA LYS A 283 -16.32 -0.71 -7.97
C LYS A 283 -17.60 -0.82 -7.14
N LEU A 284 -18.64 -0.06 -7.48
CA LEU A 284 -19.91 -0.11 -6.76
C LEU A 284 -20.61 -1.47 -6.93
N ASN A 285 -20.53 -2.10 -8.11
CA ASN A 285 -21.03 -3.46 -8.29
C ASN A 285 -20.21 -4.50 -7.51
N ALA A 286 -18.90 -4.27 -7.37
CA ALA A 286 -17.98 -5.15 -6.67
C ALA A 286 -18.13 -5.08 -5.14
N GLN A 287 -18.34 -3.88 -4.61
CA GLN A 287 -18.24 -3.54 -3.19
C GLN A 287 -19.57 -3.02 -2.63
N GLY A 288 -20.64 -3.02 -3.43
CA GLY A 288 -21.99 -2.58 -3.07
C GLY A 288 -22.70 -3.45 -2.04
N LYS A 289 -22.09 -4.54 -1.56
CA LYS A 289 -22.65 -5.46 -0.58
C LYS A 289 -21.53 -5.90 0.37
N PRO A 290 -21.87 -6.38 1.59
CA PRO A 290 -20.87 -7.00 2.45
C PRO A 290 -20.10 -8.08 1.67
N SER A 291 -18.79 -8.11 1.81
CA SER A 291 -17.97 -9.20 1.29
C SER A 291 -18.31 -10.47 2.06
N GLU A 292 -18.50 -11.58 1.35
CA GLU A 292 -18.82 -12.88 1.91
C GLU A 292 -17.85 -13.91 1.34
N ASP A 293 -16.99 -14.47 2.20
CA ASP A 293 -16.03 -15.50 1.84
C ASP A 293 -16.44 -16.82 2.50
N LEU A 294 -16.51 -17.88 1.70
CA LEU A 294 -16.75 -19.24 2.17
C LEU A 294 -15.43 -20.02 2.11
N GLU A 295 -14.90 -20.38 3.26
CA GLU A 295 -13.80 -21.34 3.36
C GLU A 295 -14.37 -22.74 3.56
N VAL A 296 -13.90 -23.72 2.78
CA VAL A 296 -14.28 -25.14 2.94
C VAL A 296 -13.05 -26.03 3.01
N ILE A 297 -13.15 -27.06 3.84
CA ILE A 297 -12.23 -28.19 3.83
C ILE A 297 -13.03 -29.39 3.31
N CYS A 298 -12.57 -30.03 2.24
CA CYS A 298 -13.21 -31.21 1.66
C CYS A 298 -12.20 -32.32 1.39
N ILE A 299 -12.72 -33.51 1.03
CA ILE A 299 -11.89 -34.59 0.47
C ILE A 299 -11.15 -34.04 -0.75
N GLY A 300 -9.84 -34.29 -0.82
CA GLY A 300 -8.98 -33.68 -1.81
C GLY A 300 -9.19 -34.25 -3.22
N ASP A 301 -9.14 -33.35 -4.19
CA ASP A 301 -9.12 -33.66 -5.63
C ASP A 301 -8.30 -32.59 -6.37
N ILE A 302 -7.56 -32.99 -7.39
CA ILE A 302 -6.71 -32.10 -8.19
C ILE A 302 -7.51 -31.26 -9.21
N GLU A 303 -8.80 -31.56 -9.39
CA GLU A 303 -9.72 -30.73 -10.19
C GLU A 303 -10.18 -29.47 -9.45
N TYR A 304 -9.94 -29.37 -8.15
CA TYR A 304 -10.16 -28.15 -7.36
C TYR A 304 -9.06 -27.11 -7.61
N GLN A 305 -8.98 -26.62 -8.84
CA GLN A 305 -8.01 -25.61 -9.26
C GLN A 305 -8.57 -24.20 -9.10
N VAL A 306 -7.69 -23.23 -8.88
CA VAL A 306 -8.09 -21.82 -8.85
C VAL A 306 -8.72 -21.43 -10.19
N ALA A 307 -9.70 -20.53 -10.16
CA ALA A 307 -10.49 -20.09 -11.30
C ALA A 307 -11.51 -21.12 -11.86
N HIS A 308 -11.53 -22.36 -11.36
CA HIS A 308 -12.58 -23.31 -11.70
C HIS A 308 -13.89 -23.00 -10.95
N GLY A 309 -15.00 -23.32 -11.59
CA GLY A 309 -16.30 -23.37 -10.96
C GLY A 309 -16.51 -24.66 -10.16
N VAL A 310 -17.29 -24.57 -9.07
CA VAL A 310 -17.66 -25.70 -8.22
C VAL A 310 -19.07 -25.52 -7.66
N MET A 311 -19.83 -26.62 -7.58
CA MET A 311 -21.14 -26.61 -6.93
C MET A 311 -20.98 -26.87 -5.44
N VAL A 312 -21.68 -26.09 -4.61
CA VAL A 312 -21.68 -26.22 -3.14
C VAL A 312 -23.08 -26.54 -2.63
N LYS A 313 -23.17 -27.47 -1.68
CA LYS A 313 -24.40 -27.89 -1.01
C LYS A 313 -24.20 -27.99 0.50
N ILE A 314 -24.32 -26.85 1.18
CA ILE A 314 -24.25 -26.77 2.65
C ILE A 314 -25.67 -26.55 3.19
N PRO A 315 -26.30 -27.54 3.85
CA PRO A 315 -27.65 -27.41 4.36
C PRO A 315 -27.79 -26.30 5.42
N GLY A 316 -28.85 -25.50 5.33
CA GLY A 316 -29.15 -24.46 6.31
C GLY A 316 -28.37 -23.15 6.13
N THR A 317 -27.62 -23.00 5.03
CA THR A 317 -26.93 -21.76 4.66
C THR A 317 -27.39 -21.28 3.28
N ASN A 318 -26.95 -20.10 2.86
CA ASN A 318 -27.19 -19.57 1.51
C ASN A 318 -26.40 -20.31 0.42
N TYR A 319 -25.61 -21.32 0.80
CA TYR A 319 -24.74 -22.11 -0.07
C TYR A 319 -25.30 -23.52 -0.33
N TYR A 320 -26.61 -23.69 -0.23
CA TYR A 320 -27.27 -24.91 -0.69
C TYR A 320 -27.57 -24.79 -2.19
N ASP A 321 -27.07 -25.73 -3.00
CA ASP A 321 -27.17 -25.71 -4.47
C ASP A 321 -26.65 -24.40 -5.09
N LYS A 322 -25.49 -23.94 -4.60
CA LYS A 322 -24.87 -22.69 -5.04
C LYS A 322 -23.62 -22.96 -5.87
N PHE A 323 -23.58 -22.39 -7.07
CA PHE A 323 -22.37 -22.36 -7.88
C PHE A 323 -21.44 -21.27 -7.37
N MET A 324 -20.16 -21.64 -7.18
CA MET A 324 -19.13 -20.80 -6.59
C MET A 324 -17.83 -20.91 -7.40
N TYR A 325 -16.93 -19.95 -7.25
CA TYR A 325 -15.62 -19.92 -7.89
C TYR A 325 -14.52 -20.17 -6.86
N ILE A 326 -13.54 -21.00 -7.22
CA ILE A 326 -12.38 -21.27 -6.37
C ILE A 326 -11.39 -20.11 -6.51
N VAL A 327 -11.27 -19.29 -5.47
CA VAL A 327 -10.35 -18.13 -5.46
C VAL A 327 -9.00 -18.43 -4.81
N SER A 328 -8.96 -19.43 -3.95
CA SER A 328 -7.74 -20.02 -3.42
C SER A 328 -7.93 -21.52 -3.25
N SER A 329 -6.86 -22.28 -3.51
CA SER A 329 -6.84 -23.72 -3.35
C SER A 329 -5.52 -24.15 -2.69
N GLU A 330 -5.63 -24.91 -1.60
CA GLU A 330 -4.54 -25.64 -0.98
C GLU A 330 -4.87 -27.14 -1.00
N TRP A 331 -4.03 -27.92 -1.66
CA TRP A 331 -4.05 -29.38 -1.64
C TRP A 331 -3.09 -29.88 -0.58
N SER A 332 -3.60 -30.58 0.41
CA SER A 332 -2.80 -31.07 1.53
C SER A 332 -2.85 -32.58 1.66
N TRP A 333 -1.67 -33.19 1.63
CA TRP A 333 -1.44 -34.58 2.00
C TRP A 333 -0.83 -34.59 3.40
N THR A 334 -1.59 -35.03 4.40
CA THR A 334 -1.13 -35.11 5.81
C THR A 334 -1.25 -36.53 6.37
N LYS A 335 -0.32 -36.90 7.25
CA LYS A 335 -0.42 -38.13 8.06
C LYS A 335 -1.00 -37.78 9.43
N ASN A 336 -1.98 -38.54 9.95
CA ASN A 336 -2.54 -38.25 11.29
C ASN A 336 -1.54 -38.57 12.41
N SER A 337 -0.59 -39.48 12.13
CA SER A 337 0.54 -39.79 13.00
C SER A 337 1.81 -40.00 12.20
N LYS A 338 2.98 -39.85 12.85
CA LYS A 338 4.29 -40.15 12.24
C LYS A 338 4.43 -41.63 11.79
N PHE A 339 3.53 -42.51 12.23
CA PHE A 339 3.52 -43.94 11.94
C PHE A 339 2.48 -44.34 10.89
N ASP A 340 1.63 -43.41 10.45
CA ASP A 340 0.60 -43.70 9.45
C ASP A 340 1.27 -43.92 8.10
N LYS A 341 0.83 -44.99 7.42
CA LYS A 341 1.35 -45.37 6.10
C LYS A 341 0.67 -44.60 4.96
N GLU A 342 -0.44 -43.92 5.21
CA GLU A 342 -1.22 -43.27 4.17
C GLU A 342 -1.46 -41.80 4.51
N PHE A 343 -1.27 -40.96 3.49
CA PHE A 343 -1.65 -39.56 3.56
C PHE A 343 -3.15 -39.43 3.37
N LYS A 344 -3.79 -38.62 4.21
CA LYS A 344 -5.11 -38.08 3.93
C LYS A 344 -4.94 -36.90 2.96
N PHE A 345 -5.59 -36.99 1.80
CA PHE A 345 -5.67 -35.88 0.85
C PHE A 345 -6.91 -35.05 1.15
N ILE A 346 -6.72 -33.78 1.50
CA ILE A 346 -7.78 -32.79 1.68
C ILE A 346 -7.51 -31.59 0.80
N SER A 347 -8.57 -30.91 0.39
CA SER A 347 -8.49 -29.59 -0.25
C SER A 347 -9.09 -28.56 0.70
N LYS A 348 -8.33 -27.50 0.97
CA LYS A 348 -8.80 -26.30 1.64
C LYS A 348 -9.01 -25.24 0.56
N LEU A 349 -10.24 -24.78 0.40
CA LEU A 349 -10.63 -23.86 -0.67
C LEU A 349 -11.25 -22.60 -0.07
N THR A 350 -10.90 -21.45 -0.61
CA THR A 350 -11.68 -20.22 -0.45
C THR A 350 -12.55 -20.07 -1.68
N LEU A 351 -13.85 -19.93 -1.47
CA LEU A 351 -14.87 -19.88 -2.50
C LEU A 351 -15.57 -18.52 -2.47
N SER A 352 -15.79 -17.95 -3.66
CA SER A 352 -16.52 -16.70 -3.81
C SER A 352 -17.73 -16.88 -4.74
N PRO A 353 -18.87 -16.21 -4.47
CA PRO A 353 -19.98 -16.17 -5.43
C PRO A 353 -19.66 -15.28 -6.63
N SER A 354 -18.58 -14.49 -6.54
CA SER A 354 -18.10 -13.59 -7.59
C SER A 354 -16.77 -14.07 -8.15
N LYS A 355 -16.53 -13.80 -9.43
CA LYS A 355 -15.22 -13.99 -10.08
C LYS A 355 -14.20 -12.91 -9.67
N ASN A 356 -14.65 -11.92 -8.91
CA ASN A 356 -14.01 -10.62 -8.82
C ASN A 356 -12.75 -10.60 -7.95
N GLN A 357 -11.73 -9.91 -8.46
CA GLN A 357 -10.59 -9.41 -7.73
C GLN A 357 -10.49 -7.90 -7.89
N ASN A 358 -9.94 -7.21 -6.89
CA ASN A 358 -9.45 -5.85 -7.08
C ASN A 358 -8.39 -5.87 -8.18
N LEU A 359 -8.72 -5.32 -9.35
CA LEU A 359 -7.77 -5.18 -10.46
C LEU A 359 -6.64 -4.25 -10.02
N THR A 360 -5.41 -4.56 -10.43
CA THR A 360 -4.31 -3.58 -10.36
C THR A 360 -4.34 -2.82 -11.67
N ASP A 361 -4.49 -1.50 -11.61
CA ASP A 361 -4.46 -0.66 -12.78
C ASP A 361 -3.05 -0.13 -13.05
N TRP A 362 -2.77 0.23 -14.30
CA TRP A 362 -1.48 0.83 -14.66
C TRP A 362 -1.17 2.09 -13.84
N THR A 363 -2.19 2.88 -13.52
CA THR A 363 -2.08 4.05 -12.64
C THR A 363 -1.56 3.72 -11.24
N ASP A 364 -1.76 2.49 -10.75
CA ASP A 364 -1.29 2.05 -9.43
C ASP A 364 0.21 1.70 -9.41
N ILE A 365 0.81 1.53 -10.59
CA ILE A 365 2.19 1.02 -10.73
C ILE A 365 3.09 1.96 -11.50
N GLU A 366 2.56 2.87 -12.28
CA GLU A 366 3.36 3.83 -13.04
C GLU A 366 3.94 4.92 -12.15
N GLU A 367 5.18 5.32 -12.45
CA GLU A 367 5.64 6.63 -12.02
C GLU A 367 5.19 7.62 -13.09
N LYS A 368 4.50 8.69 -12.68
CA LYS A 368 4.26 9.84 -13.55
C LYS A 368 5.58 10.19 -14.24
N GLN A 369 5.58 10.25 -15.57
CA GLN A 369 6.75 10.72 -16.30
C GLN A 369 6.94 12.20 -16.00
N ASP A 370 7.77 12.52 -15.01
CA ASP A 370 8.45 13.80 -14.98
C ASP A 370 9.85 13.63 -15.58
N SER A 371 10.06 14.37 -16.67
CA SER A 371 11.35 14.57 -17.31
C SER A 371 12.20 15.51 -16.47
N ASN A 372 12.95 14.98 -15.50
CA ASN A 372 14.38 15.25 -15.29
C ASN A 372 14.86 14.78 -13.92
N SER A 373 15.89 13.94 -13.94
CA SER A 373 16.68 13.56 -12.78
C SER A 373 17.76 14.60 -12.47
N ASN A 374 17.83 15.11 -11.24
CA ASN A 374 18.96 14.87 -10.34
C ASN A 374 18.89 15.66 -9.02
N LYS A 375 19.08 14.91 -7.92
CA LYS A 375 19.66 15.31 -6.63
C LYS A 375 19.06 16.55 -5.95
N ILE A 376 18.08 16.30 -5.07
CA ILE A 376 18.05 16.60 -3.61
C ILE A 376 16.74 15.96 -3.12
N GLY A 377 16.76 14.74 -2.59
CA GLY A 377 15.52 14.05 -2.26
C GLY A 377 15.74 12.72 -1.54
N ALA A 378 16.30 12.78 -0.33
CA ALA A 378 16.48 11.59 0.52
C ALA A 378 15.77 11.70 1.88
N SER A 379 15.23 12.89 2.23
CA SER A 379 14.81 13.15 3.61
C SER A 379 13.36 12.72 3.90
N SER A 380 12.40 12.93 3.00
CA SER A 380 10.97 12.54 3.20
C SER A 380 10.70 11.03 3.02
N ASP A 381 11.61 10.33 2.35
CA ASP A 381 11.52 8.90 2.06
C ASP A 381 12.00 8.03 3.23
N LEU A 382 12.82 8.56 4.14
CA LEU A 382 13.42 7.77 5.23
C LEU A 382 12.38 7.20 6.20
N VAL A 383 11.43 8.01 6.66
CA VAL A 383 10.38 7.57 7.59
C VAL A 383 9.52 6.48 6.95
N ASN A 384 9.12 6.65 5.69
CA ASN A 384 8.32 5.66 4.96
C ASN A 384 9.08 4.37 4.71
N ARG A 385 10.37 4.44 4.35
CA ARG A 385 11.25 3.27 4.20
C ARG A 385 11.42 2.51 5.51
N ILE A 386 11.61 3.19 6.64
CA ILE A 386 11.70 2.55 7.97
C ILE A 386 10.38 1.85 8.31
N ILE A 387 9.21 2.50 8.10
CA ILE A 387 7.90 1.87 8.34
C ILE A 387 7.68 0.65 7.44
N ALA A 388 8.02 0.76 6.16
CA ALA A 388 7.89 -0.34 5.21
C ALA A 388 8.76 -1.53 5.62
N GLU A 389 10.01 -1.28 6.04
CA GLU A 389 10.91 -2.32 6.52
C GLU A 389 10.43 -2.91 7.85
N LEU A 390 9.92 -2.11 8.79
CA LEU A 390 9.28 -2.59 10.01
C LEU A 390 8.12 -3.55 9.69
N LYS A 391 7.22 -3.17 8.77
CA LYS A 391 6.06 -3.97 8.36
C LYS A 391 6.43 -5.25 7.59
N ARG A 392 7.56 -5.27 6.89
CA ARG A 392 8.05 -6.45 6.13
C ARG A 392 8.25 -7.68 7.03
N HIS A 393 8.51 -7.48 8.32
CA HIS A 393 8.76 -8.56 9.29
C HIS A 393 7.52 -8.98 10.08
N LEU A 394 6.31 -8.48 9.76
CA LEU A 394 5.08 -8.93 10.42
C LEU A 394 4.94 -10.45 10.32
N GLY A 395 4.66 -11.10 11.45
CA GLY A 395 4.56 -12.55 11.55
C GLY A 395 5.88 -13.28 11.82
N LEU A 396 7.04 -12.59 11.81
CA LEU A 396 8.32 -13.21 12.20
C LEU A 396 8.31 -13.57 13.70
N ALA A 397 8.77 -14.78 14.04
CA ALA A 397 8.74 -15.26 15.42
C ALA A 397 9.66 -14.47 16.37
N TYR A 398 9.25 -14.34 17.63
CA TYR A 398 10.14 -13.86 18.68
C TYR A 398 11.23 -14.88 19.00
N LYS A 399 12.49 -14.45 19.05
CA LYS A 399 13.60 -15.26 19.54
C LYS A 399 14.51 -14.47 20.46
N TRP A 400 14.62 -14.89 21.71
CA TRP A 400 15.53 -14.29 22.70
C TRP A 400 16.98 -14.29 22.21
N GLY A 401 17.61 -13.11 22.15
CA GLY A 401 18.97 -12.91 21.64
C GLY A 401 19.10 -13.05 20.12
N GLY A 402 17.99 -13.08 19.37
CA GLY A 402 18.00 -13.09 17.91
C GLY A 402 18.14 -11.68 17.35
N HIS A 403 19.04 -11.48 16.39
CA HIS A 403 19.43 -10.18 15.85
C HIS A 403 19.13 -10.02 14.36
N SER A 404 18.65 -11.08 13.71
CA SER A 404 18.28 -11.08 12.31
C SER A 404 17.22 -12.17 12.01
N PRO A 405 16.48 -12.08 10.89
CA PRO A 405 15.62 -13.17 10.45
C PRO A 405 16.35 -14.51 10.29
N ALA A 406 17.64 -14.49 9.95
CA ALA A 406 18.48 -15.67 9.81
C ALA A 406 18.68 -16.43 11.13
N ASP A 407 18.46 -15.78 12.28
CA ASP A 407 18.44 -16.45 13.58
C ASP A 407 17.17 -17.28 13.79
N GLY A 408 16.18 -17.24 12.87
CA GLY A 408 14.88 -17.90 13.04
C GLY A 408 13.90 -17.11 13.90
N GLY A 409 14.17 -15.82 14.10
CA GLY A 409 13.37 -14.88 14.87
C GLY A 409 14.23 -13.79 15.51
N MET A 410 13.60 -12.72 15.99
CA MET A 410 14.29 -11.60 16.65
C MET A 410 13.60 -11.26 17.96
N ASP A 411 14.37 -10.88 18.99
CA ASP A 411 13.77 -10.30 20.19
C ASP A 411 13.42 -8.82 19.99
N CYS A 412 12.83 -8.18 21.00
CA CYS A 412 12.39 -6.79 20.90
C CYS A 412 13.54 -5.85 20.46
N SER A 413 14.70 -5.96 21.09
CA SER A 413 15.88 -5.15 20.78
C SER A 413 16.58 -5.57 19.50
N GLY A 414 16.66 -6.86 19.20
CA GLY A 414 17.23 -7.37 17.97
C GLY A 414 16.43 -6.95 16.75
N TYR A 415 15.11 -6.94 16.84
CA TYR A 415 14.21 -6.49 15.77
C TYR A 415 14.40 -5.00 15.46
N ILE A 416 14.36 -4.14 16.49
CA ILE A 416 14.54 -2.70 16.31
C ILE A 416 15.96 -2.37 15.81
N ALA A 417 17.00 -3.00 16.38
CA ALA A 417 18.37 -2.84 15.88
C ALA A 417 18.51 -3.28 14.42
N TYR A 418 17.98 -4.45 14.05
CA TYR A 418 18.08 -4.99 12.70
C TYR A 418 17.47 -4.05 11.65
N VAL A 419 16.28 -3.51 11.93
CA VAL A 419 15.57 -2.63 10.98
C VAL A 419 16.24 -1.27 10.90
N TYR A 420 16.54 -0.63 12.04
CA TYR A 420 17.12 0.73 12.03
C TYR A 420 18.54 0.73 11.47
N ASN A 421 19.32 -0.35 11.68
CA ASN A 421 20.67 -0.45 11.13
C ASN A 421 20.71 -0.60 9.59
N GLN A 422 19.60 -0.93 8.92
CA GLN A 422 19.52 -0.83 7.45
C GLN A 422 19.64 0.61 6.95
N PHE A 423 19.39 1.58 7.83
CA PHE A 423 19.40 3.01 7.56
C PHE A 423 20.43 3.75 8.41
N ALA A 424 21.38 3.05 9.04
CA ALA A 424 22.31 3.63 10.03
C ALA A 424 23.03 4.91 9.56
N SER A 425 23.37 5.00 8.27
CA SER A 425 24.02 6.19 7.68
C SER A 425 23.13 7.43 7.60
N GLU A 426 21.83 7.27 7.80
CA GLU A 426 20.79 8.30 7.74
C GLU A 426 20.17 8.59 9.12
N LEU A 427 20.67 7.95 10.19
CA LEU A 427 20.18 8.09 11.57
C LEU A 427 21.18 8.82 12.49
N GLU A 428 20.66 9.47 13.52
CA GLU A 428 21.40 10.16 14.58
C GLU A 428 21.69 9.20 15.75
N ILE A 429 22.54 8.20 15.51
CA ILE A 429 23.00 7.23 16.52
C ILE A 429 24.28 7.75 17.19
N LYS A 430 24.39 7.63 18.53
CA LYS A 430 25.53 8.17 19.30
C LYS A 430 26.69 7.19 19.44
N SER A 431 26.42 5.90 19.31
CA SER A 431 27.45 4.87 19.27
C SER A 431 28.51 5.18 18.19
N GLY A 432 29.80 5.02 18.54
CA GLY A 432 30.93 5.51 17.73
C GLY A 432 31.11 4.83 16.36
N ASP A 433 30.44 3.70 16.13
CA ASP A 433 30.37 2.99 14.85
C ASP A 433 29.05 3.25 14.08
N GLY A 434 28.17 4.09 14.62
CA GLY A 434 26.90 4.46 14.00
C GLY A 434 25.80 3.40 14.07
N ASN A 435 26.00 2.28 14.78
CA ASN A 435 25.03 1.19 14.85
C ASN A 435 24.23 1.21 16.15
N LEU A 436 22.95 0.86 16.04
CA LEU A 436 22.08 0.61 17.17
C LEU A 436 22.35 -0.81 17.71
N TYR A 437 22.81 -0.91 18.95
CA TYR A 437 23.09 -2.20 19.57
C TYR A 437 21.80 -2.87 20.08
N PRO A 438 21.66 -4.20 19.92
CA PRO A 438 20.46 -4.95 20.31
C PRO A 438 20.39 -5.20 21.82
N GLN A 439 20.41 -4.12 22.62
CA GLN A 439 20.24 -4.13 24.07
C GLN A 439 19.42 -2.91 24.48
N THR A 440 18.26 -3.13 25.10
CA THR A 440 17.31 -2.06 25.46
C THR A 440 17.94 -0.96 26.30
N GLU A 441 18.79 -1.32 27.28
CA GLU A 441 19.47 -0.34 28.14
C GLU A 441 20.43 0.56 27.36
N ILE A 442 21.11 0.03 26.34
CA ILE A 442 21.99 0.82 25.46
C ILE A 442 21.14 1.73 24.58
N MET A 443 20.10 1.18 23.93
CA MET A 443 19.20 1.96 23.07
C MET A 443 18.54 3.15 23.78
N MET A 444 18.28 3.04 25.08
CA MET A 444 17.76 4.14 25.92
C MET A 444 18.73 5.33 26.08
N THR A 445 19.98 5.19 25.64
CA THR A 445 21.00 6.26 25.67
C THR A 445 21.34 6.81 24.28
N GLU A 446 20.84 6.14 23.23
CA GLU A 446 21.03 6.51 21.83
C GLU A 446 20.12 7.68 21.44
N GLY A 447 20.44 8.40 20.38
CA GLY A 447 19.59 9.48 19.85
C GLY A 447 19.21 10.60 20.83
N LYS A 448 18.13 11.31 20.51
CA LYS A 448 17.55 12.40 21.31
C LYS A 448 16.50 11.84 22.28
N ASP A 449 16.59 12.20 23.56
CA ASP A 449 15.56 11.87 24.55
C ASP A 449 14.38 12.84 24.41
N VAL A 450 13.22 12.31 24.03
CA VAL A 450 11.98 13.10 23.77
C VAL A 450 10.86 12.69 24.74
N THR A 451 11.22 12.10 25.88
CA THR A 451 10.24 11.61 26.87
C THR A 451 9.34 12.72 27.41
N SER A 452 9.83 13.96 27.49
CA SER A 452 9.06 15.14 27.92
C SER A 452 7.94 15.54 26.96
N ASP A 453 8.01 15.09 25.70
CA ASP A 453 7.12 15.53 24.62
C ASP A 453 5.84 14.66 24.55
N PHE A 454 5.63 13.79 25.54
CA PHE A 454 4.51 12.85 25.66
C PHE A 454 3.41 13.38 26.61
N PRO A 455 2.09 13.17 26.37
CA PRO A 455 1.45 12.27 25.39
C PRO A 455 1.16 12.83 23.99
N ASP A 456 1.49 14.09 23.72
CA ASP A 456 0.89 14.81 22.58
C ASP A 456 1.79 14.90 21.32
N ASN A 457 3.10 14.61 21.41
CA ASN A 457 4.04 14.84 20.29
C ASN A 457 4.92 13.63 19.88
N LEU A 458 4.41 12.40 19.98
CA LEU A 458 5.10 11.23 19.41
C LEU A 458 5.15 11.30 17.88
N ARG A 459 6.32 11.08 17.30
CA ARG A 459 6.52 11.00 15.85
C ARG A 459 6.76 9.56 15.39
N THR A 460 6.25 9.24 14.20
CA THR A 460 6.37 7.92 13.58
C THR A 460 7.83 7.52 13.43
N CYS A 461 8.24 6.34 13.89
CA CYS A 461 9.64 5.89 14.06
C CYS A 461 10.35 6.38 15.34
N ASP A 462 9.63 6.98 16.29
CA ASP A 462 10.15 7.10 17.66
C ASP A 462 10.27 5.72 18.32
N ILE A 463 11.38 5.48 19.02
CA ILE A 463 11.66 4.25 19.77
C ILE A 463 11.10 4.43 21.17
N VAL A 464 10.08 3.66 21.50
CA VAL A 464 9.31 3.75 22.76
C VAL A 464 9.70 2.60 23.68
N PHE A 465 9.93 2.92 24.95
CA PHE A 465 10.27 1.94 26.00
C PHE A 465 9.18 1.95 27.08
N PRO A 466 8.32 0.91 27.13
CA PRO A 466 7.35 0.79 28.20
C PRO A 466 8.00 0.58 29.59
N HIS A 467 9.14 -0.12 29.59
CA HIS A 467 10.02 -0.32 30.74
C HIS A 467 11.40 -0.75 30.21
N LYS A 468 12.40 -0.88 31.08
CA LYS A 468 13.79 -1.20 30.70
C LYS A 468 13.99 -2.52 29.93
N GLY A 469 12.99 -3.40 29.94
CA GLY A 469 13.08 -4.76 29.36
C GLY A 469 12.33 -4.94 28.06
N HIS A 470 11.71 -3.90 27.51
CA HIS A 470 10.96 -3.98 26.25
C HIS A 470 11.12 -2.71 25.43
N VAL A 471 11.14 -2.86 24.10
CA VAL A 471 11.24 -1.77 23.14
C VAL A 471 10.29 -1.99 21.98
N GLN A 472 9.74 -0.90 21.46
CA GLN A 472 8.79 -0.89 20.34
C GLN A 472 8.98 0.37 19.50
N ALA A 473 8.60 0.34 18.23
CA ALA A 473 8.60 1.52 17.36
C ALA A 473 7.18 2.08 17.25
N TYR A 474 7.01 3.39 17.46
CA TYR A 474 5.74 4.07 17.21
C TYR A 474 5.51 4.19 15.70
N ILE A 475 4.32 3.85 15.22
CA ILE A 475 4.01 3.85 13.78
C ILE A 475 2.90 4.85 13.39
N GLY A 476 2.57 5.78 14.30
CA GLY A 476 1.47 6.74 14.11
C GLY A 476 0.11 6.22 14.62
N ASN A 477 -0.89 7.11 14.65
CA ASN A 477 -2.29 6.81 15.02
C ASN A 477 -2.47 6.04 16.33
N GLY A 478 -1.62 6.29 17.33
CA GLY A 478 -1.68 5.58 18.61
C GLY A 478 -1.27 4.11 18.54
N LYS A 479 -0.51 3.70 17.52
CA LYS A 479 -0.09 2.30 17.31
C LYS A 479 1.43 2.13 17.37
N VAL A 480 1.85 0.93 17.73
CA VAL A 480 3.25 0.51 17.80
C VAL A 480 3.45 -0.82 17.08
N ILE A 481 4.65 -1.06 16.57
CA ILE A 481 5.09 -2.37 16.06
C ILE A 481 6.26 -2.89 16.92
N HIS A 482 6.21 -4.18 17.27
CA HIS A 482 7.20 -4.79 18.14
C HIS A 482 7.30 -6.31 17.98
N SER A 483 8.38 -6.89 18.50
CA SER A 483 8.52 -8.32 18.80
C SER A 483 8.34 -8.51 20.31
N PRO A 484 7.16 -8.96 20.81
CA PRO A 484 6.78 -8.73 22.20
C PRO A 484 7.37 -9.71 23.21
N GLN A 485 7.30 -11.03 22.96
CA GLN A 485 7.79 -12.06 23.88
C GLN A 485 7.85 -13.45 23.24
N THR A 486 8.56 -14.38 23.89
CA THR A 486 8.68 -15.78 23.47
C THR A 486 7.31 -16.43 23.23
N GLY A 487 7.16 -17.06 22.05
CA GLY A 487 5.91 -17.71 21.64
C GLY A 487 4.94 -16.79 20.89
N ASP A 488 5.32 -15.54 20.66
CA ASP A 488 4.57 -14.55 19.89
C ASP A 488 5.35 -14.16 18.62
N VAL A 489 4.77 -13.29 17.80
CA VAL A 489 5.35 -12.81 16.54
C VAL A 489 5.45 -11.29 16.51
N VAL A 490 6.24 -10.77 15.58
CA VAL A 490 6.23 -9.34 15.24
C VAL A 490 4.81 -8.95 14.81
N LYS A 491 4.24 -7.96 15.50
CA LYS A 491 2.85 -7.53 15.31
C LYS A 491 2.64 -6.06 15.64
N ILE A 492 1.51 -5.53 15.17
CA ILE A 492 1.05 -4.17 15.50
C ILE A 492 0.11 -4.26 16.70
N SER A 493 0.33 -3.40 17.69
CA SER A 493 -0.47 -3.29 18.91
C SER A 493 -0.84 -1.83 19.16
N ASP A 494 -1.91 -1.58 19.91
CA ASP A 494 -2.23 -0.24 20.38
C ASP A 494 -1.20 0.23 21.43
N LEU A 495 -0.81 1.50 21.35
CA LEU A 495 0.10 2.13 22.28
C LEU A 495 -0.58 2.29 23.64
N ASN A 496 -0.07 1.60 24.66
CA ASN A 496 -0.50 1.85 26.03
C ASN A 496 0.15 3.11 26.59
N ARG A 497 -0.53 4.24 26.41
CA ARG A 497 -0.06 5.58 26.81
C ARG A 497 0.28 5.69 28.31
N ASN A 498 -0.34 4.87 29.16
CA ASN A 498 -0.15 4.90 30.61
C ASN A 498 1.07 4.11 31.09
N LYS A 499 1.80 3.44 30.19
CA LYS A 499 2.92 2.55 30.54
C LYS A 499 4.21 2.91 29.82
N ILE A 500 4.43 4.17 29.44
CA ILE A 500 5.66 4.61 28.79
C ILE A 500 6.66 5.10 29.83
N ALA A 501 7.85 4.51 29.86
CA ALA A 501 8.93 4.91 30.75
C ALA A 501 9.95 5.84 30.08
N LYS A 502 10.17 5.70 28.77
CA LYS A 502 11.13 6.53 28.01
C LYS A 502 10.82 6.51 26.51
N VAL A 503 11.19 7.58 25.80
CA VAL A 503 11.12 7.68 24.34
C VAL A 503 12.43 8.24 23.79
N ILE A 504 12.98 7.57 22.78
CA ILE A 504 14.20 7.96 22.07
C ILE A 504 13.91 8.17 20.60
N ARG A 505 14.45 9.26 20.05
CA ARG A 505 14.41 9.58 18.62
C ARG A 505 15.80 9.44 18.01
N VAL A 506 15.96 8.51 17.08
CA VAL A 506 17.20 8.31 16.30
C VAL A 506 17.07 8.76 14.86
N VAL A 507 15.86 8.98 14.37
CA VAL A 507 15.62 9.54 13.04
C VAL A 507 15.85 11.06 13.14
N PRO A 508 16.62 11.68 12.25
CA PRO A 508 16.89 13.12 12.30
C PRO A 508 15.58 13.91 12.15
N ASP A 509 15.45 15.04 12.84
CA ASP A 509 14.22 15.86 12.78
C ASP A 509 13.89 16.29 11.33
N SER A 510 14.88 16.33 10.42
CA SER A 510 14.71 16.59 8.98
C SER A 510 13.98 15.49 8.21
N ALA A 511 13.91 14.25 8.72
CA ALA A 511 13.36 13.11 7.99
C ALA A 511 11.81 13.02 8.04
N TRP A 512 11.17 13.77 8.94
CA TRP A 512 9.71 13.97 8.92
C TRP A 512 9.29 15.17 8.08
N LYS A 513 10.22 15.74 7.29
CA LYS A 513 9.85 16.72 6.27
C LYS A 513 9.27 15.98 5.06
N THR A 514 8.02 15.51 5.15
CA THR A 514 7.10 15.72 4.04
C THR A 514 6.87 17.23 3.94
N GLU A 515 6.73 17.75 2.73
CA GLU A 515 6.01 19.01 2.55
C GLU A 515 4.72 18.93 3.39
N SER A 516 4.62 19.83 4.37
CA SER A 516 3.48 20.06 5.26
C SER A 516 2.76 18.84 5.84
N SER A 517 3.17 18.43 7.04
CA SER A 517 2.21 18.29 8.14
C SER A 517 2.88 18.74 9.43
N SER A 518 2.85 20.05 9.67
CA SER A 518 3.32 20.68 10.89
C SER A 518 2.16 20.79 11.89
N ASP A 519 2.10 19.85 12.82
CA ASP A 519 1.60 20.16 14.16
C ASP A 519 2.83 20.25 15.09
N GLY A 520 3.30 21.49 15.29
CA GLY A 520 4.41 21.81 16.19
C GLY A 520 5.37 22.90 15.71
N VAL A 521 4.85 24.11 15.44
CA VAL A 521 5.47 25.44 15.63
C VAL A 521 7.00 25.54 15.42
N ASP A 522 7.41 26.03 14.24
CA ASP A 522 8.29 27.20 14.15
C ASP A 522 7.42 28.31 13.57
N SER A 523 6.84 29.14 14.46
CA SER A 523 5.75 30.10 14.21
C SER A 523 6.12 31.29 13.32
N ASP A 524 7.24 31.22 12.60
CA ASP A 524 7.97 32.40 12.17
C ASP A 524 8.02 32.54 10.64
N LEU A 525 7.53 31.53 9.90
CA LEU A 525 7.53 31.45 8.43
C LEU A 525 6.20 30.96 7.86
N ALA A 526 6.01 31.16 6.55
CA ALA A 526 4.86 30.70 5.81
C ALA A 526 4.76 29.18 5.78
N SER A 527 3.56 28.62 6.01
CA SER A 527 3.33 27.19 5.81
C SER A 527 3.30 26.82 4.32
N SER A 528 3.58 25.56 3.99
CA SER A 528 3.42 25.07 2.61
C SER A 528 1.97 25.18 2.15
N ASN A 529 1.00 25.01 3.05
CA ASN A 529 -0.42 25.19 2.76
C ASN A 529 -0.73 26.64 2.34
N LEU A 530 -0.09 27.64 2.96
CA LEU A 530 -0.21 29.03 2.55
C LEU A 530 0.39 29.27 1.16
N ILE A 531 1.53 28.67 0.85
CA ILE A 531 2.15 28.85 -0.47
C ILE A 531 1.25 28.29 -1.57
N GLU A 532 0.69 27.08 -1.38
CA GLU A 532 -0.28 26.51 -2.32
C GLU A 532 -1.60 27.31 -2.37
N PHE A 533 -2.03 27.86 -1.23
CA PHE A 533 -3.16 28.79 -1.21
C PHE A 533 -2.90 30.00 -2.09
N ILE A 534 -1.75 30.66 -1.94
CA ILE A 534 -1.39 31.86 -2.74
C ILE A 534 -1.28 31.50 -4.23
N LYS A 535 -0.67 30.36 -4.57
CA LYS A 535 -0.56 29.88 -5.97
C LYS A 535 -1.90 29.64 -6.65
N GLY A 536 -2.94 29.27 -5.90
CA GLY A 536 -4.29 29.14 -6.49
C GLY A 536 -4.94 30.50 -6.80
N TRP A 537 -4.58 31.54 -6.04
CA TRP A 537 -5.07 32.91 -6.26
C TRP A 537 -4.22 33.71 -7.27
N GLU A 538 -2.92 33.46 -7.31
CA GLU A 538 -1.98 34.06 -8.26
C GLU A 538 -1.83 33.12 -9.47
N GLN A 539 -2.25 33.53 -10.67
CA GLN A 539 -2.05 32.67 -11.85
C GLN A 539 -0.55 32.58 -12.21
N PHE A 540 -0.08 31.39 -12.59
CA PHE A 540 1.28 31.21 -13.06
C PHE A 540 1.45 31.80 -14.47
N VAL A 541 2.44 32.69 -14.64
CA VAL A 541 2.71 33.37 -15.91
C VAL A 541 4.17 33.18 -16.34
N SER A 542 4.39 32.60 -17.52
CA SER A 542 5.71 32.42 -18.14
C SER A 542 5.53 32.37 -19.66
N PRO A 543 6.18 33.24 -20.47
CA PRO A 543 7.24 34.19 -20.12
C PRO A 543 6.76 35.37 -19.26
N ALA A 544 7.67 36.24 -18.84
CA ALA A 544 7.32 37.46 -18.11
C ALA A 544 6.38 38.36 -18.94
N GLU A 545 5.27 38.78 -18.35
CA GLU A 545 4.25 39.61 -19.00
C GLU A 545 3.94 40.87 -18.18
N ASP A 546 3.45 41.90 -18.86
CA ASP A 546 2.97 43.13 -18.22
C ASP A 546 1.66 42.82 -17.49
N ASP A 547 1.59 43.16 -16.20
CA ASP A 547 0.42 42.96 -15.34
C ASP A 547 -0.80 43.82 -15.71
N GLY A 548 -0.71 44.58 -16.81
CA GLY A 548 -1.74 45.49 -17.30
C GLY A 548 -1.62 46.90 -16.71
N TYR A 549 -0.63 47.13 -15.84
CA TYR A 549 -0.36 48.40 -15.17
C TYR A 549 1.08 48.89 -15.37
N GLY A 550 1.83 48.26 -16.27
CA GLY A 550 3.18 48.67 -16.65
C GLY A 550 4.29 47.99 -15.85
N ASN A 551 3.99 46.96 -15.04
CA ASN A 551 5.01 46.18 -14.35
C ASN A 551 5.11 44.78 -14.95
N LEU A 552 6.34 44.37 -15.27
CA LEU A 552 6.60 42.99 -15.68
C LEU A 552 6.54 42.06 -14.47
N THR A 553 5.74 41.01 -14.62
CA THR A 553 5.55 39.93 -13.65
C THR A 553 5.88 38.59 -14.29
N ILE A 554 6.40 37.67 -13.49
CA ILE A 554 6.74 36.31 -13.91
C ILE A 554 6.39 35.33 -12.79
N GLY A 555 6.06 34.09 -13.14
CA GLY A 555 5.66 33.06 -12.19
C GLY A 555 4.33 33.39 -11.51
N TYR A 556 4.28 33.19 -10.20
CA TYR A 556 3.11 33.48 -9.36
C TYR A 556 3.11 34.95 -8.89
N GLY A 557 3.16 35.89 -9.83
CA GLY A 557 3.09 37.32 -9.52
C GLY A 557 4.41 37.99 -9.09
N THR A 558 5.57 37.34 -9.28
CA THR A 558 6.88 37.92 -8.94
C THR A 558 7.18 39.13 -9.83
N THR A 559 7.23 40.33 -9.24
CA THR A 559 7.47 41.58 -9.98
C THR A 559 8.95 41.85 -10.21
N GLN A 560 9.28 42.63 -11.25
CA GLN A 560 10.65 43.08 -11.51
C GLN A 560 11.28 43.81 -10.32
N LYS A 561 10.47 44.48 -9.49
CA LYS A 561 10.93 45.16 -8.27
C LYS A 561 11.28 44.17 -7.16
N ALA A 562 10.51 43.10 -7.01
CA ALA A 562 10.71 42.09 -5.96
C ALA A 562 11.89 41.16 -6.29
N ASN A 563 12.02 40.77 -7.56
CA ASN A 563 13.12 39.95 -8.04
C ASN A 563 13.50 40.30 -9.50
N PRO A 564 14.43 41.26 -9.71
CA PRO A 564 14.86 41.67 -11.05
C PRO A 564 15.50 40.54 -11.85
N GLY A 565 16.14 39.58 -11.18
CA GLY A 565 16.79 38.42 -11.81
C GLY A 565 15.78 37.44 -12.38
N ALA A 566 14.68 37.19 -11.65
CA ALA A 566 13.58 36.35 -12.11
C ALA A 566 12.93 36.90 -13.38
N VAL A 567 12.63 38.20 -13.42
CA VAL A 567 12.02 38.82 -14.61
C VAL A 567 13.01 38.89 -15.78
N ALA A 568 14.29 39.19 -15.52
CA ALA A 568 15.32 39.20 -16.57
C ALA A 568 15.60 37.81 -17.17
N GLN A 569 15.27 36.73 -16.45
CA GLN A 569 15.35 35.35 -16.95
C GLN A 569 14.35 35.11 -18.10
N GLY A 570 13.28 35.90 -18.18
CA GLY A 570 12.31 35.89 -19.28
C GLY A 570 11.30 34.75 -19.22
N THR A 571 11.72 33.52 -18.89
CA THR A 571 10.86 32.35 -18.66
C THR A 571 11.28 31.63 -17.38
N CYS A 572 10.32 31.07 -16.67
CA CYS A 572 10.57 30.25 -15.48
C CYS A 572 9.74 28.97 -15.50
N THR A 573 10.15 27.98 -14.71
CA THR A 573 9.32 26.83 -14.33
C THR A 573 8.45 27.17 -13.11
N GLU A 574 7.39 26.39 -12.88
CA GLU A 574 6.57 26.54 -11.67
C GLU A 574 7.35 26.33 -10.37
N GLU A 575 8.39 25.51 -10.39
CA GLU A 575 9.27 25.29 -9.24
C GLU A 575 10.11 26.54 -8.92
N GLU A 576 10.67 27.19 -9.94
CA GLU A 576 11.40 28.46 -9.79
C GLU A 576 10.47 29.58 -9.28
N ALA A 577 9.27 29.67 -9.83
CA ALA A 577 8.26 30.64 -9.39
C ALA A 577 7.75 30.38 -7.97
N THR A 578 7.53 29.12 -7.59
CA THR A 578 7.12 28.73 -6.23
C THR A 578 8.20 29.09 -5.22
N LYS A 579 9.47 28.92 -5.59
CA LYS A 579 10.60 29.34 -4.77
C LYS A 579 10.63 30.85 -4.57
N TRP A 580 10.48 31.64 -5.64
CA TRP A 580 10.45 33.11 -5.54
C TRP A 580 9.28 33.59 -4.69
N LEU A 581 8.08 33.04 -4.92
CA LEU A 581 6.90 33.31 -4.11
C LEU A 581 7.15 33.02 -2.63
N THR A 582 7.69 31.83 -2.31
CA THR A 582 8.00 31.44 -0.93
C THR A 582 9.00 32.39 -0.27
N GLU A 583 10.02 32.83 -0.99
CA GLU A 583 10.99 33.80 -0.50
C GLU A 583 10.34 35.18 -0.24
N GLU A 584 9.38 35.60 -1.07
CA GLU A 584 8.65 36.86 -0.93
C GLU A 584 7.66 36.85 0.24
N VAL A 585 6.88 35.77 0.39
CA VAL A 585 5.94 35.61 1.52
C VAL A 585 6.73 35.51 2.84
N ASN A 586 7.87 34.83 2.85
CA ASN A 586 8.73 34.75 4.04
C ASN A 586 9.41 36.09 4.39
N LYS A 587 9.56 37.04 3.46
CA LYS A 587 9.95 38.42 3.80
C LYS A 587 8.83 39.12 4.58
N CYS A 588 7.56 38.88 4.22
CA CYS A 588 6.41 39.39 4.95
C CYS A 588 6.32 38.76 6.35
N ALA A 589 6.58 37.45 6.46
CA ALA A 589 6.56 36.71 7.72
C ALA A 589 7.48 37.31 8.77
N LYS A 590 8.72 37.67 8.41
CA LYS A 590 9.66 38.32 9.33
C LYS A 590 9.13 39.66 9.87
N ALA A 591 8.50 40.48 9.03
CA ALA A 591 7.98 41.78 9.46
C ALA A 591 6.78 41.65 10.40
N ILE A 592 5.84 40.76 10.06
CA ILE A 592 4.63 40.47 10.84
C ILE A 592 5.01 39.82 12.18
N LYS A 593 5.93 38.85 12.17
CA LYS A 593 6.40 38.18 13.38
C LYS A 593 7.05 39.14 14.37
N ASN A 594 7.98 39.98 13.90
CA ASN A 594 8.63 40.99 14.76
C ASN A 594 7.61 41.96 15.40
N ALA A 595 6.53 42.30 14.69
CA ALA A 595 5.47 43.15 15.22
C ALA A 595 4.60 42.41 16.25
N LEU A 596 4.24 41.14 16.00
CA LEU A 596 3.51 40.30 16.96
C LEU A 596 4.30 40.08 18.26
N ASP A 597 5.61 39.84 18.13
CA ASP A 597 6.51 39.66 19.29
C ASP A 597 6.62 40.94 20.13
N LYS A 598 6.63 42.11 19.49
CA LYS A 598 6.62 43.41 20.18
C LYS A 598 5.33 43.63 20.98
N ASP A 599 4.20 43.18 20.43
CA ASP A 599 2.88 43.24 21.10
C ASP A 599 2.65 42.04 22.04
N ASN A 600 3.63 41.11 22.14
CA ASN A 600 3.60 39.89 22.95
C ASN A 600 2.39 38.98 22.63
N VAL A 601 2.05 38.87 21.35
CA VAL A 601 0.95 38.04 20.84
C VAL A 601 1.53 36.84 20.08
N SER A 602 1.00 35.66 20.37
CA SER A 602 1.32 34.42 19.64
C SER A 602 0.06 33.88 18.98
N LEU A 603 0.14 33.53 17.70
CA LEU A 603 -0.97 33.05 16.90
C LEU A 603 -0.75 31.61 16.44
N PRO A 604 -1.83 30.80 16.33
CA PRO A 604 -1.80 29.54 15.58
C PRO A 604 -1.36 29.73 14.13
N GLN A 605 -0.74 28.71 13.54
CA GLN A 605 -0.13 28.78 12.20
C GLN A 605 -1.12 29.28 11.12
N ASN A 606 -2.36 28.80 11.13
CA ASN A 606 -3.37 29.20 10.16
C ASN A 606 -3.84 30.66 10.30
N GLN A 607 -3.79 31.20 11.52
CA GLN A 607 -4.07 32.61 11.77
C GLN A 607 -2.89 33.49 11.35
N PHE A 608 -1.67 33.02 11.60
CA PHE A 608 -0.45 33.66 11.11
C PHE A 608 -0.41 33.68 9.58
N ASP A 609 -0.67 32.55 8.93
CA ASP A 609 -0.68 32.42 7.47
C ASP A 609 -1.72 33.32 6.79
N CYS A 610 -2.88 33.53 7.43
CA CYS A 610 -3.84 34.51 6.97
C CYS A 610 -3.30 35.94 6.97
N LEU A 611 -2.53 36.32 8.00
CA LEU A 611 -1.87 37.63 8.02
C LEU A 611 -0.77 37.71 6.95
N LEU A 612 -0.07 36.62 6.69
CA LEU A 612 0.95 36.56 5.64
C LEU A 612 0.34 36.73 4.25
N ASP A 613 -0.80 36.11 3.95
CA ASP A 613 -1.47 36.29 2.66
C ASP A 613 -1.92 37.75 2.43
N ILE A 614 -2.49 38.38 3.47
CA ILE A 614 -2.87 39.80 3.41
C ILE A 614 -1.62 40.68 3.23
N GLY A 615 -0.56 40.40 3.99
CA GLY A 615 0.69 41.13 3.92
C GLY A 615 1.42 40.98 2.58
N TYR A 616 1.34 39.81 1.95
CA TYR A 616 1.87 39.56 0.61
C TYR A 616 1.05 40.30 -0.46
N ASN A 617 -0.28 40.17 -0.42
CA ASN A 617 -1.17 40.71 -1.45
C ASN A 617 -1.36 42.22 -1.39
N ASN A 618 -1.38 42.82 -0.19
CA ASN A 618 -1.66 44.24 0.02
C ASN A 618 -0.51 45.02 0.68
N GLY A 619 0.53 44.33 1.15
CA GLY A 619 1.68 44.92 1.83
C GLY A 619 1.58 44.87 3.36
N THR A 620 2.69 44.59 4.01
CA THR A 620 2.76 44.47 5.48
C THR A 620 2.58 45.80 6.22
N GLY A 621 2.87 46.93 5.57
CA GLY A 621 2.76 48.26 6.17
C GLY A 621 1.33 48.69 6.47
N ASP A 622 0.38 48.36 5.60
CA ASP A 622 -1.04 48.68 5.80
C ASP A 622 -1.74 47.69 6.75
N LEU A 623 -1.19 46.47 6.87
CA LEU A 623 -1.71 45.44 7.76
C LEU A 623 -1.34 45.72 9.23
N ILE A 624 -0.05 45.93 9.51
CA ILE A 624 0.47 46.11 10.88
C ILE A 624 -0.08 47.43 11.45
N GLU A 625 -0.61 47.40 12.68
CA GLU A 625 -1.35 48.51 13.32
C GLU A 625 -2.68 48.91 12.65
N GLY A 626 -3.11 48.21 11.58
CA GLY A 626 -4.41 48.38 10.91
C GLY A 626 -5.59 47.77 11.69
N ASN A 627 -6.80 47.85 11.14
CA ASN A 627 -8.02 47.39 11.83
C ASN A 627 -8.04 45.86 12.05
N THR A 628 -7.66 45.07 11.03
CA THR A 628 -7.54 43.61 11.16
C THR A 628 -6.54 43.23 12.24
N TRP A 629 -5.34 43.85 12.22
CA TRP A 629 -4.31 43.65 13.24
C TRP A 629 -4.84 43.96 14.64
N LYS A 630 -5.36 45.18 14.85
CA LYS A 630 -5.91 45.64 16.14
C LYS A 630 -7.00 44.72 16.66
N SER A 631 -7.92 44.28 15.82
CA SER A 631 -8.99 43.37 16.25
C SER A 631 -8.46 42.00 16.72
N ILE A 632 -7.38 41.50 16.11
CA ILE A 632 -6.76 40.23 16.48
C ILE A 632 -5.96 40.38 17.78
N ILE A 633 -5.10 41.39 17.89
CA ILE A 633 -4.26 41.57 19.10
C ILE A 633 -5.08 41.94 20.34
N ASN A 634 -6.21 42.63 20.17
CA ASN A 634 -7.12 42.97 21.27
C ASN A 634 -8.09 41.83 21.61
N GLY A 635 -8.10 40.73 20.84
CA GLY A 635 -8.97 39.58 21.05
C GLY A 635 -10.46 39.89 20.86
N GLU A 636 -10.81 40.67 19.83
CA GLU A 636 -12.20 40.98 19.50
C GLU A 636 -12.98 39.74 19.04
N ASP A 637 -14.31 39.83 18.97
CA ASP A 637 -15.15 38.68 18.64
C ASP A 637 -14.97 38.21 17.19
N LYS A 638 -15.34 36.94 16.93
CA LYS A 638 -15.20 36.28 15.63
C LYS A 638 -15.81 37.07 14.47
N ASN A 639 -16.95 37.74 14.67
CA ASN A 639 -17.60 38.47 13.59
C ASN A 639 -16.86 39.77 13.25
N THR A 640 -16.34 40.46 14.26
CA THR A 640 -15.56 41.68 14.07
C THR A 640 -14.25 41.39 13.33
N ILE A 641 -13.51 40.36 13.75
CA ILE A 641 -12.28 39.93 13.05
C ILE A 641 -12.58 39.48 11.61
N ALA A 642 -13.63 38.68 11.40
CA ALA A 642 -14.04 38.24 10.05
C ALA A 642 -14.38 39.42 9.14
N ASN A 643 -15.15 40.41 9.63
CA ASN A 643 -15.51 41.59 8.85
C ASN A 643 -14.30 42.43 8.46
N HIS A 644 -13.30 42.56 9.36
CA HIS A 644 -12.06 43.23 9.02
C HIS A 644 -11.24 42.46 7.98
N ILE A 645 -11.16 41.14 8.04
CA ILE A 645 -10.51 40.31 7.00
C ILE A 645 -11.24 40.45 5.65
N LEU A 646 -12.57 40.46 5.65
CA LEU A 646 -13.40 40.63 4.45
C LEU A 646 -13.23 42.00 3.76
N SER A 647 -12.76 43.02 4.48
CA SER A 647 -12.62 44.39 3.96
C SER A 647 -11.43 44.59 2.99
N TRP A 648 -10.53 43.61 2.89
CA TRP A 648 -9.34 43.64 2.01
C TRP A 648 -9.68 43.35 0.53
N ASN A 649 -10.92 43.57 0.12
CA ASN A 649 -11.45 43.19 -1.17
C ASN A 649 -11.38 44.28 -2.25
N HIS A 650 -10.61 45.35 -2.04
CA HIS A 650 -10.49 46.47 -2.98
C HIS A 650 -9.19 46.41 -3.78
N ALA A 651 -9.29 46.63 -5.10
CA ALA A 651 -8.17 46.87 -6.00
C ALA A 651 -8.34 48.24 -6.66
N ASN A 652 -7.30 49.07 -6.67
CA ASN A 652 -7.32 50.43 -7.26
C ASN A 652 -8.53 51.29 -6.83
N GLY A 653 -8.96 51.18 -5.57
CA GLY A 653 -10.05 51.96 -4.99
C GLY A 653 -11.46 51.46 -5.32
N SER A 654 -11.62 50.33 -6.01
CA SER A 654 -12.91 49.69 -6.29
C SER A 654 -12.95 48.26 -5.75
N VAL A 655 -14.13 47.77 -5.39
CA VAL A 655 -14.33 46.37 -4.97
C VAL A 655 -14.01 45.43 -6.13
N SER A 656 -13.22 44.39 -5.86
CA SER A 656 -12.89 43.32 -6.80
C SER A 656 -13.60 42.03 -6.38
N ASP A 657 -14.27 41.37 -7.33
CA ASP A 657 -14.95 40.09 -7.09
C ASP A 657 -13.94 39.00 -6.72
N GLY A 658 -12.80 38.95 -7.40
CA GLY A 658 -11.72 37.99 -7.10
C GLY A 658 -11.15 38.19 -5.69
N LEU A 659 -10.89 39.44 -5.28
CA LEU A 659 -10.42 39.72 -3.93
C LEU A 659 -11.51 39.47 -2.87
N THR A 660 -12.79 39.65 -3.21
CA THR A 660 -13.90 39.32 -2.31
C THR A 660 -13.91 37.82 -2.01
N LYS A 661 -13.73 36.98 -3.02
CA LYS A 661 -13.62 35.51 -2.84
C LYS A 661 -12.35 35.14 -2.05
N ARG A 662 -11.21 35.76 -2.35
CA ARG A 662 -9.95 35.54 -1.60
C ARG A 662 -10.09 35.91 -0.13
N CYS A 663 -10.77 37.01 0.18
CA CYS A 663 -11.00 37.41 1.56
C CYS A 663 -11.96 36.46 2.30
N ALA A 664 -12.98 35.92 1.64
CA ALA A 664 -13.82 34.88 2.23
C ALA A 664 -13.04 33.59 2.53
N ALA A 665 -12.11 33.23 1.65
CA ALA A 665 -11.19 32.12 1.86
C ALA A 665 -10.19 32.39 3.01
N ARG A 666 -9.65 33.61 3.12
CA ARG A 666 -8.83 34.05 4.27
C ARG A 666 -9.55 33.87 5.61
N VAL A 667 -10.85 34.20 5.68
CA VAL A 667 -11.66 33.98 6.90
C VAL A 667 -11.73 32.49 7.27
N ARG A 668 -11.95 31.60 6.30
CA ARG A 668 -11.96 30.15 6.51
C ARG A 668 -10.60 29.61 6.93
N MET A 669 -9.52 30.12 6.34
CA MET A 669 -8.14 29.81 6.77
C MET A 669 -7.91 30.24 8.22
N PHE A 670 -8.30 31.47 8.58
CA PHE A 670 -8.05 32.03 9.92
C PHE A 670 -8.81 31.28 11.04
N PHE A 671 -10.09 30.94 10.83
CA PHE A 671 -10.91 30.34 11.90
C PHE A 671 -10.95 28.81 11.86
N ASP A 672 -10.91 28.23 10.66
CA ASP A 672 -11.22 26.81 10.46
C ASP A 672 -10.00 26.03 9.92
N GLY A 673 -8.88 26.72 9.63
CA GLY A 673 -7.66 26.09 9.11
C GLY A 673 -7.78 25.58 7.68
N VAL A 674 -8.80 26.04 6.94
CA VAL A 674 -9.10 25.61 5.57
C VAL A 674 -8.44 26.55 4.56
N TYR A 675 -7.48 26.04 3.79
CA TYR A 675 -6.73 26.78 2.77
C TYR A 675 -7.40 26.57 1.40
N ASP A 676 -8.51 27.26 1.16
CA ASP A 676 -9.28 27.16 -0.09
C ASP A 676 -8.93 28.27 -1.08
N SER A 677 -8.29 27.92 -2.20
CA SER A 677 -7.96 28.85 -3.27
C SER A 677 -8.81 28.71 -4.53
N THR A 678 -9.97 28.04 -4.42
CA THR A 678 -10.94 27.94 -5.52
C THR A 678 -11.72 29.27 -5.69
N HIS A 679 -11.77 29.81 -6.91
CA HIS A 679 -12.43 31.10 -7.21
C HIS A 679 -13.26 31.12 -8.47
#